data_AF-A0A7M5XHQ7-F1
#
_entry.id   AF-A0A7M5XHQ7-F1
#
_cell.length_a   1.000
_cell.length_b   1.000
_cell.length_c   1.000
_cell.angle_alpha   90.00
_cell.angle_beta   90.00
_cell.angle_gamma   90.00
#
_symmetry.space_group_name_H-M   'P 1'
#
loop_
_entity.id
_entity.type
_entity.pdbx_description
1 polymer ?
#
loop_
_entity_poly.entity_id
_entity_poly.type
_entity_poly.pdbx_seq_one_letter_code
_entity_poly.pdbx_strand_id
1 'polypeptide(L)'
;MYKIIRQQQTIQRALREAKYSRRNYSRLAQQTNQLRATPTNHGALRAGIRRMATSGSSGGGNDAMLIAAGMGILGATGMMGYYMTNTEYEGPRDVKEPEPVAEVEEEVAEAPEEAATEEAATEEAATEEAATEEAATEEAGTEEAATSTDQEQTPTEVVETPETSSEEIVEEPSTPLRKYPEEATYVIIGAGTAAHAACRAIRKKDKTAKILIIGEENALPYMRPPLSKELWFSEDEKVTETLKFKSWNGKERSVFFEGEDYYTKVEDFNEGDRALSVITGEKVVQVNPEFHEVTLASGESIKYGKLLIATGGTPRGLSVFDTQGVKDKLTLFRNIADFQSLTSAVSEAEHVAVVGGGFLGSELACALASHGKKKGLKVTQIYPEEGNMAKVLPKYLSDWTTNKVKNEGVNILSKSSVKETSSEGKQVKLTLDSGEEALADHVVVCVGLQPNVELAKSAGLEVDSQQGGFRVNSELEARSDIWVAGDAACFYDINLGRRRVEHHDHAVVSGRLAGENMTGAKKSYQHQSMFWSDLGPEVGYEAIGVCDSSLPTVGFWAKATASDTPKGSEEATGESVRSDAESENVAQSEGSAVAVETPAAQTEGSEESFGKGIVFYTREKKVVGILLWNIFSQMPIARKIVTEGKDHDDFNALVKAFKLH
;
A
#
# COMPACT_ATOMS: atom_id res chain seq x y z
N MET A 1 -49.23 -30.89 6.70
CA MET A 1 -48.10 -30.48 7.56
C MET A 1 -47.09 -31.60 7.82
N TYR A 2 -47.48 -32.73 8.43
CA TYR A 2 -46.55 -33.83 8.75
C TYR A 2 -45.81 -34.44 7.53
N LYS A 3 -46.49 -34.58 6.38
CA LYS A 3 -45.87 -35.04 5.13
C LYS A 3 -44.81 -34.08 4.56
N ILE A 4 -44.99 -32.77 4.76
CA ILE A 4 -44.06 -31.73 4.27
C ILE A 4 -42.78 -31.71 5.12
N ILE A 5 -42.93 -31.86 6.44
CA ILE A 5 -41.79 -31.96 7.37
C ILE A 5 -40.94 -33.20 7.06
N ARG A 6 -41.60 -34.34 6.79
CA ARG A 6 -40.88 -35.58 6.44
C ARG A 6 -40.11 -35.45 5.12
N GLN A 7 -40.70 -34.78 4.12
CA GLN A 7 -40.06 -34.54 2.83
C GLN A 7 -38.86 -33.58 2.95
N GLN A 8 -38.96 -32.52 3.76
CA GLN A 8 -37.84 -31.63 4.05
C GLN A 8 -36.70 -32.34 4.79
N GLN A 9 -37.01 -33.24 5.74
CA GLN A 9 -35.99 -34.02 6.44
C GLN A 9 -35.27 -35.01 5.50
N THR A 10 -35.98 -35.63 4.56
CA THR A 10 -35.37 -36.49 3.53
C THR A 10 -34.43 -35.71 2.61
N ILE A 11 -34.82 -34.51 2.17
CA ILE A 11 -33.98 -33.64 1.33
C ILE A 11 -32.73 -33.18 2.09
N GLN A 12 -32.88 -32.79 3.36
CA GLN A 12 -31.75 -32.39 4.22
C GLN A 12 -30.79 -33.54 4.54
N ARG A 13 -31.27 -34.79 4.50
CA ARG A 13 -30.41 -35.98 4.62
C ARG A 13 -29.65 -36.26 3.32
N ALA A 14 -30.33 -36.19 2.18
CA ALA A 14 -29.71 -36.35 0.86
C ALA A 14 -28.62 -35.27 0.59
N LEU A 15 -28.86 -34.03 1.03
CA LEU A 15 -27.87 -32.94 0.91
C LEU A 15 -26.65 -33.13 1.82
N ARG A 16 -26.83 -33.76 3.00
CA ARG A 16 -25.72 -34.12 3.89
C ARG A 16 -24.89 -35.27 3.34
N GLU A 17 -25.54 -36.30 2.78
CA GLU A 17 -24.87 -37.43 2.13
C GLU A 17 -24.12 -36.98 0.86
N ALA A 18 -24.68 -36.05 0.08
CA ALA A 18 -24.01 -35.43 -1.07
C ALA A 18 -22.80 -34.56 -0.68
N LYS A 19 -22.87 -33.83 0.46
CA LYS A 19 -21.72 -33.09 1.01
C LYS A 19 -20.62 -34.02 1.54
N TYR A 20 -20.99 -35.19 2.08
CA TYR A 20 -20.02 -36.20 2.53
C TYR A 20 -19.35 -36.92 1.34
N SER A 21 -20.08 -37.15 0.25
CA SER A 21 -19.56 -37.77 -0.98
C SER A 21 -18.66 -36.85 -1.82
N ARG A 22 -18.72 -35.53 -1.66
CA ARG A 22 -17.77 -34.57 -2.28
C ARG A 22 -16.41 -34.47 -1.58
N ARG A 23 -16.30 -34.97 -0.34
CA ARG A 23 -15.05 -34.99 0.43
C ARG A 23 -14.15 -36.20 0.12
N ASN A 24 -14.66 -37.20 -0.60
CA ASN A 24 -13.93 -38.45 -0.93
C ASN A 24 -13.48 -38.57 -2.40
N TYR A 25 -13.58 -37.50 -3.21
CA TYR A 25 -13.08 -37.53 -4.60
C TYR A 25 -11.55 -37.32 -4.73
N SER A 26 -10.83 -37.12 -3.63
CA SER A 26 -9.36 -37.08 -3.59
C SER A 26 -8.70 -38.46 -3.40
N ARG A 27 -9.47 -39.55 -3.31
CA ARG A 27 -8.94 -40.93 -3.21
C ARG A 27 -9.23 -41.84 -4.41
N LEU A 28 -9.97 -41.39 -5.43
CA LEU A 28 -10.18 -42.14 -6.68
C LEU A 28 -9.34 -41.64 -7.87
N ALA A 29 -8.68 -40.48 -7.76
CA ALA A 29 -7.78 -39.96 -8.80
C ALA A 29 -6.37 -40.59 -8.79
N GLN A 30 -6.04 -41.43 -7.79
CA GLN A 30 -4.77 -42.17 -7.69
C GLN A 30 -4.86 -43.63 -8.18
N GLN A 31 -6.00 -44.07 -8.74
CA GLN A 31 -6.19 -45.44 -9.22
C GLN A 31 -6.53 -45.56 -10.72
N THR A 32 -6.20 -44.54 -11.52
CA THR A 32 -6.31 -44.56 -13.00
C THR A 32 -5.01 -44.19 -13.70
N ASN A 33 -3.86 -44.60 -13.14
CA ASN A 33 -2.54 -44.45 -13.77
C ASN A 33 -1.77 -45.78 -13.92
N GLN A 34 -2.49 -46.90 -14.01
CA GLN A 34 -1.94 -48.16 -14.51
C GLN A 34 -2.95 -48.75 -15.50
N LEU A 35 -2.77 -48.43 -16.78
CA LEU A 35 -3.16 -49.20 -17.99
C LEU A 35 -3.16 -48.25 -19.21
N ARG A 36 -1.97 -47.83 -19.64
CA ARG A 36 -1.71 -47.39 -21.01
C ARG A 36 -0.35 -47.91 -21.46
N ALA A 37 -0.37 -49.10 -22.04
CA ALA A 37 0.56 -49.55 -23.07
C ALA A 37 -0.28 -50.28 -24.13
N THR A 38 -0.14 -49.83 -25.38
CA THR A 38 -0.83 -50.22 -26.63
C THR A 38 -0.45 -51.64 -27.12
N PRO A 39 -0.89 -52.16 -28.31
CA PRO A 39 -1.98 -51.81 -29.24
C PRO A 39 -2.83 -53.04 -29.71
N THR A 40 -3.93 -52.87 -30.44
CA THR A 40 -4.20 -53.64 -31.69
C THR A 40 -5.44 -53.17 -32.48
N ASN A 41 -5.29 -53.25 -33.80
CA ASN A 41 -6.24 -53.06 -34.89
C ASN A 41 -7.54 -53.88 -34.78
N HIS A 42 -8.67 -53.30 -35.22
CA HIS A 42 -9.47 -53.86 -36.31
C HIS A 42 -10.50 -52.85 -36.84
N GLY A 43 -10.70 -52.87 -38.16
CA GLY A 43 -11.54 -51.96 -38.90
C GLY A 43 -12.96 -52.47 -39.19
N ALA A 44 -13.73 -51.53 -39.74
CA ALA A 44 -14.88 -51.66 -40.64
C ALA A 44 -16.17 -52.33 -40.14
N LEU A 45 -17.26 -51.54 -40.12
CA LEU A 45 -18.55 -51.79 -40.79
C LEU A 45 -19.38 -50.48 -40.69
N ARG A 46 -19.56 -49.70 -41.78
CA ARG A 46 -20.76 -49.61 -42.68
C ARG A 46 -22.11 -49.55 -41.93
N ALA A 47 -23.13 -48.78 -42.31
CA ALA A 47 -23.40 -47.70 -43.28
C ALA A 47 -24.89 -47.31 -43.14
N GLY A 48 -25.26 -46.09 -43.59
CA GLY A 48 -26.64 -45.71 -44.01
C GLY A 48 -27.45 -44.95 -42.94
N ILE A 49 -28.22 -43.89 -43.22
CA ILE A 49 -28.86 -43.42 -44.46
C ILE A 49 -29.04 -41.89 -44.42
N ARG A 50 -28.56 -41.22 -45.47
CA ARG A 50 -29.07 -40.07 -46.26
C ARG A 50 -30.18 -39.13 -45.75
N ARG A 51 -29.89 -37.83 -45.96
CA ARG A 51 -30.64 -36.74 -46.67
C ARG A 51 -31.95 -36.25 -46.03
N MET A 52 -32.34 -34.98 -46.06
CA MET A 52 -32.05 -33.76 -46.86
C MET A 52 -32.26 -32.57 -45.88
N ALA A 53 -31.46 -31.50 -45.86
CA ALA A 53 -31.47 -30.36 -46.80
C ALA A 53 -32.86 -29.66 -46.85
N THR A 54 -33.04 -28.35 -46.84
CA THR A 54 -32.20 -27.14 -46.85
C THR A 54 -33.20 -25.97 -46.89
N SER A 55 -32.70 -24.74 -46.69
CA SER A 55 -33.29 -23.44 -47.06
C SER A 55 -34.35 -22.89 -46.12
N GLY A 56 -34.34 -21.61 -45.75
CA GLY A 56 -33.46 -20.51 -46.12
C GLY A 56 -34.16 -19.19 -45.85
N SER A 57 -33.35 -18.15 -45.52
CA SER A 57 -33.56 -16.71 -45.71
C SER A 57 -34.80 -16.07 -45.03
N SER A 58 -34.93 -14.77 -44.74
CA SER A 58 -34.08 -13.57 -44.70
C SER A 58 -35.04 -12.39 -44.44
N GLY A 59 -34.66 -11.42 -43.61
CA GLY A 59 -35.27 -10.07 -43.54
C GLY A 59 -36.67 -10.00 -42.91
N GLY A 60 -37.10 -8.96 -42.20
CA GLY A 60 -36.60 -7.60 -42.00
C GLY A 60 -37.81 -6.69 -41.77
N GLY A 61 -37.67 -5.66 -40.93
CA GLY A 61 -38.50 -4.46 -40.98
C GLY A 61 -39.70 -4.35 -40.01
N ASN A 62 -39.52 -3.51 -38.99
CA ASN A 62 -40.39 -2.45 -38.46
C ASN A 62 -41.91 -2.53 -38.71
N ASP A 63 -42.72 -2.35 -37.66
CA ASP A 63 -43.43 -1.07 -37.44
C ASP A 63 -44.21 -1.00 -36.13
N ALA A 64 -44.50 0.24 -35.76
CA ALA A 64 -44.93 0.75 -34.48
C ALA A 64 -46.45 0.69 -34.21
N MET A 65 -46.76 1.01 -32.95
CA MET A 65 -47.83 1.93 -32.51
C MET A 65 -49.20 1.37 -32.07
N LEU A 66 -49.44 1.58 -30.77
CA LEU A 66 -50.67 1.99 -30.07
C LEU A 66 -52.00 1.24 -30.29
N ILE A 67 -52.61 0.81 -29.17
CA ILE A 67 -53.94 1.27 -28.72
C ILE A 67 -54.01 1.15 -27.19
N ALA A 68 -54.61 2.17 -26.59
CA ALA A 68 -54.72 2.47 -25.17
C ALA A 68 -56.12 2.14 -24.59
N ALA A 69 -56.24 2.45 -23.29
CA ALA A 69 -57.44 2.54 -22.43
C ALA A 69 -57.93 1.20 -21.86
N GLY A 70 -58.18 1.04 -20.56
CA GLY A 70 -58.59 1.92 -19.44
C GLY A 70 -59.49 1.01 -18.56
N MET A 71 -59.72 1.10 -17.25
CA MET A 71 -59.67 2.10 -16.19
C MET A 71 -59.52 1.30 -14.88
N GLY A 72 -58.98 1.89 -13.81
CA GLY A 72 -59.84 2.18 -12.66
C GLY A 72 -59.04 2.55 -11.42
N ILE A 73 -59.30 3.76 -10.94
CA ILE A 73 -58.67 4.46 -9.82
C ILE A 73 -59.41 4.10 -8.52
N LEU A 74 -58.65 3.92 -7.42
CA LEU A 74 -59.09 4.27 -6.08
C LEU A 74 -57.86 4.74 -5.30
N GLY A 75 -57.84 6.04 -4.99
CA GLY A 75 -56.77 6.67 -4.21
C GLY A 75 -57.09 6.70 -2.72
N ALA A 76 -56.03 6.81 -1.91
CA ALA A 76 -55.91 7.73 -0.77
C ALA A 76 -54.60 7.49 0.00
N THR A 77 -53.73 8.51 -0.04
CA THR A 77 -52.93 9.08 1.08
C THR A 77 -52.52 8.20 2.28
N GLY A 78 -51.20 8.20 2.56
CA GLY A 78 -50.70 8.39 3.93
C GLY A 78 -49.57 7.47 4.40
N MET A 79 -48.45 8.09 4.77
CA MET A 79 -47.40 7.62 5.70
C MET A 79 -46.37 6.57 5.26
N MET A 80 -45.16 7.08 4.97
CA MET A 80 -43.92 6.84 5.73
C MET A 80 -43.90 5.57 6.61
N GLY A 81 -43.07 4.59 6.24
CA GLY A 81 -42.83 3.38 7.01
C GLY A 81 -41.51 2.74 6.60
N TYR A 82 -40.43 3.34 7.09
CA TYR A 82 -39.06 2.84 7.04
C TYR A 82 -39.02 1.48 7.76
N TYR A 83 -38.85 0.36 7.05
CA TYR A 83 -38.56 -0.92 7.70
C TYR A 83 -37.08 -0.97 8.05
N MET A 84 -36.76 -0.48 9.25
CA MET A 84 -35.67 -1.00 10.05
C MET A 84 -36.01 -2.44 10.43
N THR A 85 -35.20 -3.41 10.03
CA THR A 85 -35.17 -4.69 10.73
C THR A 85 -34.19 -4.58 11.88
N ASN A 86 -34.73 -4.36 13.09
CA ASN A 86 -34.10 -4.70 14.35
C ASN A 86 -33.81 -6.20 14.35
N THR A 87 -32.54 -6.58 14.28
CA THR A 87 -32.11 -7.85 14.88
C THR A 87 -31.83 -7.60 16.34
N GLU A 88 -32.79 -7.97 17.19
CA GLU A 88 -32.56 -8.16 18.63
C GLU A 88 -31.43 -9.16 18.82
N TYR A 89 -30.44 -8.74 19.60
CA TYR A 89 -29.34 -9.56 20.06
C TYR A 89 -29.85 -10.45 21.21
N GLU A 90 -30.23 -11.70 20.91
CA GLU A 90 -30.36 -12.72 21.94
C GLU A 90 -28.95 -13.11 22.43
N GLY A 91 -28.67 -12.87 23.72
CA GLY A 91 -27.41 -13.25 24.35
C GLY A 91 -27.14 -14.76 24.28
N PRO A 92 -25.87 -15.19 24.46
CA PRO A 92 -25.48 -16.58 24.31
C PRO A 92 -26.17 -17.47 25.35
N ARG A 93 -26.85 -18.51 24.87
CA ARG A 93 -27.38 -19.61 25.68
C ARG A 93 -26.24 -20.54 26.07
N ASP A 94 -26.21 -20.94 27.34
CA ASP A 94 -25.27 -21.88 27.94
C ASP A 94 -25.05 -23.13 27.08
N VAL A 95 -23.80 -23.35 26.67
CA VAL A 95 -23.34 -24.62 26.11
C VAL A 95 -22.57 -25.35 27.22
N LYS A 96 -23.14 -26.46 27.68
CA LYS A 96 -22.48 -27.41 28.59
C LYS A 96 -21.18 -27.94 27.96
N GLU A 97 -20.11 -27.89 28.75
CA GLU A 97 -18.80 -28.49 28.46
C GLU A 97 -18.90 -30.01 28.19
N PRO A 98 -18.12 -30.56 27.24
CA PRO A 98 -17.93 -32.00 27.13
C PRO A 98 -16.87 -32.49 28.14
N GLU A 99 -17.15 -33.64 28.77
CA GLU A 99 -16.28 -34.31 29.75
C GLU A 99 -14.93 -34.78 29.17
N PRO A 100 -13.88 -34.91 30.01
CA PRO A 100 -12.54 -35.25 29.57
C PRO A 100 -12.42 -36.73 29.16
N VAL A 101 -11.78 -36.98 28.02
CA VAL A 101 -11.42 -38.32 27.56
C VAL A 101 -10.04 -38.68 28.15
N ALA A 102 -9.96 -39.85 28.77
CA ALA A 102 -8.80 -40.39 29.45
C ALA A 102 -7.56 -40.53 28.53
N GLU A 103 -6.41 -40.15 29.07
CA GLU A 103 -5.07 -40.38 28.50
C GLU A 103 -4.74 -41.88 28.51
N VAL A 104 -4.16 -42.36 27.40
CA VAL A 104 -3.53 -43.68 27.30
C VAL A 104 -2.03 -43.44 27.26
N GLU A 105 -1.33 -43.97 28.27
CA GLU A 105 0.12 -44.06 28.35
C GLU A 105 0.65 -44.99 27.25
N GLU A 106 1.70 -44.59 26.54
CA GLU A 106 2.56 -45.54 25.83
C GLU A 106 4.04 -45.17 26.06
N GLU A 107 4.80 -46.20 26.44
CA GLU A 107 6.15 -46.16 27.01
C GLU A 107 7.26 -45.74 26.02
N VAL A 108 8.32 -45.24 26.65
CA VAL A 108 9.60 -44.74 26.14
C VAL A 108 10.47 -45.84 25.52
N ALA A 109 11.21 -45.50 24.46
CA ALA A 109 12.45 -46.17 24.10
C ALA A 109 13.58 -45.13 23.84
N GLU A 110 14.53 -45.05 24.77
CA GLU A 110 15.91 -44.51 24.65
C GLU A 110 16.74 -45.37 23.66
N ALA A 111 17.84 -45.01 23.00
CA ALA A 111 18.88 -43.95 22.96
C ALA A 111 19.70 -44.18 21.63
N PRO A 112 20.81 -43.48 21.24
CA PRO A 112 21.64 -42.54 22.00
C PRO A 112 22.04 -41.22 21.30
N GLU A 113 22.57 -40.32 22.13
CA GLU A 113 23.30 -39.08 21.80
C GLU A 113 24.66 -39.36 21.13
N GLU A 114 24.98 -38.60 20.09
CA GLU A 114 26.35 -38.33 19.67
C GLU A 114 26.65 -36.83 19.81
N ALA A 115 27.75 -36.55 20.51
CA ALA A 115 28.30 -35.23 20.74
C ALA A 115 29.35 -34.86 19.67
N ALA A 116 29.33 -33.61 19.20
CA ALA A 116 30.47 -32.91 18.58
C ALA A 116 30.16 -31.39 18.55
N THR A 117 30.64 -30.64 19.55
CA THR A 117 31.80 -29.71 19.47
C THR A 117 31.60 -28.48 18.59
N GLU A 118 31.33 -27.35 19.26
CA GLU A 118 31.53 -25.99 18.73
C GLU A 118 33.03 -25.71 18.54
N GLU A 119 33.41 -25.27 17.34
CA GLU A 119 34.66 -24.54 17.12
C GLU A 119 34.38 -23.05 16.99
N ALA A 120 34.91 -22.29 17.94
CA ALA A 120 35.04 -20.85 17.89
C ALA A 120 36.19 -20.48 16.94
N ALA A 121 35.94 -19.61 15.97
CA ALA A 121 36.98 -18.96 15.18
C ALA A 121 37.07 -17.48 15.59
N THR A 122 38.25 -17.14 16.10
CA THR A 122 38.72 -15.86 16.59
C THR A 122 38.86 -14.81 15.49
N GLU A 123 38.38 -13.59 15.76
CA GLU A 123 38.73 -12.36 15.05
C GLU A 123 40.21 -12.01 15.26
N GLU A 124 40.94 -11.77 14.17
CA GLU A 124 42.22 -11.07 14.20
C GLU A 124 42.03 -9.65 13.67
N ALA A 125 42.36 -8.69 14.53
CA ALA A 125 42.47 -7.28 14.24
C ALA A 125 43.80 -6.99 13.54
N ALA A 126 43.78 -6.19 12.48
CA ALA A 126 44.97 -5.55 11.92
C ALA A 126 44.78 -4.03 11.90
N THR A 127 45.53 -3.37 12.77
CA THR A 127 45.84 -1.94 12.77
C THR A 127 46.93 -1.64 11.75
N GLU A 128 46.85 -0.53 11.01
CA GLU A 128 48.05 0.13 10.49
C GLU A 128 47.88 1.66 10.44
N GLU A 129 48.98 2.33 10.82
CA GLU A 129 49.14 3.74 11.14
C GLU A 129 49.28 4.66 9.92
N ALA A 130 49.10 5.95 10.20
CA ALA A 130 49.37 7.07 9.30
C ALA A 130 50.87 7.37 9.11
N ALA A 131 51.23 7.90 7.94
CA ALA A 131 52.37 8.80 7.77
C ALA A 131 52.15 9.75 6.57
N THR A 132 52.61 10.98 6.75
CA THR A 132 52.40 12.22 5.99
C THR A 132 53.54 12.56 5.00
N GLU A 133 53.22 13.46 4.04
CA GLU A 133 54.10 14.40 3.28
C GLU A 133 55.12 13.80 2.27
N GLU A 134 55.48 14.37 1.11
CA GLU A 134 55.41 15.74 0.56
C GLU A 134 55.70 15.75 -0.98
N ALA A 135 55.12 16.74 -1.68
CA ALA A 135 55.68 17.63 -2.73
C ALA A 135 56.10 17.20 -4.17
N ALA A 136 55.83 18.17 -5.07
CA ALA A 136 56.49 18.59 -6.33
C ALA A 136 55.99 17.93 -7.66
N THR A 137 55.10 18.58 -8.45
CA THR A 137 55.23 19.72 -9.42
C THR A 137 55.72 19.35 -10.82
N GLU A 138 54.90 19.77 -11.81
CA GLU A 138 55.21 20.19 -13.20
C GLU A 138 55.83 19.13 -14.14
N GLU A 139 55.53 19.04 -15.44
CA GLU A 139 55.30 20.10 -16.43
C GLU A 139 54.62 19.53 -17.69
N ALA A 140 54.08 20.45 -18.50
CA ALA A 140 53.33 20.22 -19.73
C ALA A 140 54.21 19.92 -20.97
N GLY A 141 53.60 19.43 -22.06
CA GLY A 141 54.24 19.39 -23.38
C GLY A 141 53.32 18.86 -24.49
N THR A 142 52.95 19.75 -25.39
CA THR A 142 52.04 19.65 -26.55
C THR A 142 52.70 19.16 -27.85
N GLU A 143 51.84 18.91 -28.87
CA GLU A 143 52.09 19.01 -30.34
C GLU A 143 52.94 17.89 -31.01
N GLU A 144 52.77 17.46 -32.27
CA GLU A 144 51.92 17.84 -33.43
C GLU A 144 51.97 16.71 -34.50
N ALA A 145 51.24 16.90 -35.59
CA ALA A 145 50.98 16.00 -36.71
C ALA A 145 52.11 15.82 -37.76
N ALA A 146 51.94 14.79 -38.63
CA ALA A 146 51.91 14.88 -40.11
C ALA A 146 52.73 13.84 -40.94
N THR A 147 52.05 13.35 -42.00
CA THR A 147 52.51 13.06 -43.39
C THR A 147 53.23 11.76 -43.82
N SER A 148 52.49 11.00 -44.66
CA SER A 148 52.76 10.43 -46.02
C SER A 148 54.01 9.59 -46.36
N THR A 149 53.85 8.44 -47.03
CA THR A 149 54.11 8.24 -48.49
C THR A 149 53.84 6.80 -48.98
N ASP A 150 53.51 6.71 -50.28
CA ASP A 150 53.12 5.57 -51.11
C ASP A 150 54.14 4.42 -51.25
N GLN A 151 53.64 3.22 -51.62
CA GLN A 151 54.07 2.54 -52.86
C GLN A 151 53.12 1.40 -53.30
N GLU A 152 53.20 1.15 -54.61
CA GLU A 152 52.24 0.62 -55.57
C GLU A 152 52.58 -0.83 -55.99
N GLN A 153 51.57 -1.68 -56.30
CA GLN A 153 51.52 -2.57 -57.49
C GLN A 153 50.34 -3.57 -57.49
N THR A 154 49.58 -3.55 -58.59
CA THR A 154 48.49 -4.43 -59.07
C THR A 154 49.02 -5.39 -60.16
N PRO A 155 48.22 -6.22 -60.90
CA PRO A 155 46.95 -6.93 -60.63
C PRO A 155 46.97 -8.41 -61.13
N THR A 156 45.88 -9.17 -60.92
CA THR A 156 45.43 -10.17 -61.94
C THR A 156 43.90 -10.30 -61.93
N GLU A 157 43.30 -10.02 -63.07
CA GLU A 157 41.88 -10.21 -63.43
C GLU A 157 41.56 -11.69 -63.66
N VAL A 158 40.35 -12.12 -63.24
CA VAL A 158 39.57 -13.12 -63.95
C VAL A 158 38.10 -12.68 -63.94
N VAL A 159 37.53 -12.55 -65.13
CA VAL A 159 36.13 -12.21 -65.41
C VAL A 159 35.40 -13.50 -65.79
N GLU A 160 34.30 -13.84 -65.11
CA GLU A 160 33.20 -14.63 -65.69
C GLU A 160 31.83 -14.13 -65.17
N THR A 161 30.84 -14.26 -66.05
CA THR A 161 29.55 -13.58 -66.19
C THR A 161 28.42 -14.00 -65.22
N PRO A 162 27.35 -13.19 -65.07
CA PRO A 162 26.31 -13.41 -64.05
C PRO A 162 25.17 -14.31 -64.56
N GLU A 163 24.77 -15.30 -63.76
CA GLU A 163 23.46 -15.95 -63.88
C GLU A 163 22.50 -15.34 -62.86
N THR A 164 21.34 -14.91 -63.37
CA THR A 164 20.26 -14.29 -62.64
C THR A 164 19.42 -15.37 -61.97
N SER A 165 19.44 -15.42 -60.65
CA SER A 165 18.50 -16.14 -59.81
C SER A 165 17.75 -15.10 -58.97
N SER A 166 16.53 -14.79 -59.38
CA SER A 166 15.60 -13.97 -58.60
C SER A 166 15.11 -14.78 -57.40
N GLU A 167 15.78 -14.60 -56.25
CA GLU A 167 15.17 -14.93 -54.97
C GLU A 167 14.15 -13.82 -54.65
N GLU A 168 12.86 -14.19 -54.67
CA GLU A 168 11.81 -13.37 -54.07
C GLU A 168 12.15 -13.19 -52.59
N ILE A 169 12.56 -11.98 -52.22
CA ILE A 169 12.60 -11.52 -50.84
C ILE A 169 11.14 -11.50 -50.38
N VAL A 170 10.72 -12.56 -49.69
CA VAL A 170 9.53 -12.51 -48.85
C VAL A 170 9.87 -11.52 -47.74
N GLU A 171 9.40 -10.27 -47.85
CA GLU A 171 9.44 -9.34 -46.73
C GLU A 171 8.65 -9.99 -45.59
N GLU A 172 9.36 -10.45 -44.56
CA GLU A 172 8.73 -10.79 -43.29
C GLU A 172 7.94 -9.56 -42.84
N PRO A 173 6.67 -9.72 -42.41
CA PRO A 173 5.89 -8.59 -41.95
C PRO A 173 6.67 -7.92 -40.83
N SER A 174 7.07 -6.67 -41.05
CA SER A 174 7.82 -5.91 -40.06
C SER A 174 7.00 -5.90 -38.78
N THR A 175 7.50 -6.61 -37.76
CA THR A 175 6.91 -6.59 -36.43
C THR A 175 6.79 -5.12 -36.04
N PRO A 176 5.60 -4.61 -35.69
CA PRO A 176 5.48 -3.22 -35.27
C PRO A 176 6.50 -2.97 -34.16
N LEU A 177 7.27 -1.88 -34.30
CA LEU A 177 8.31 -1.51 -33.34
C LEU A 177 7.68 -1.48 -31.94
N ARG A 178 8.03 -2.46 -31.11
CA ARG A 178 7.56 -2.53 -29.72
C ARG A 178 8.11 -1.34 -28.96
N LYS A 179 7.27 -0.73 -28.13
CA LYS A 179 7.68 0.38 -27.26
C LYS A 179 8.34 -0.16 -26.00
N TYR A 180 7.91 -1.34 -25.55
CA TYR A 180 8.34 -1.92 -24.28
C TYR A 180 9.05 -3.27 -24.46
N PRO A 181 9.91 -3.66 -23.50
CA PRO A 181 10.57 -4.96 -23.52
C PRO A 181 9.58 -6.12 -23.55
N GLU A 182 9.94 -7.21 -24.23
CA GLU A 182 9.08 -8.39 -24.36
C GLU A 182 8.96 -9.17 -23.04
N GLU A 183 10.02 -9.16 -22.25
CA GLU A 183 10.14 -9.92 -21.02
C GLU A 183 11.09 -9.26 -20.02
N ALA A 184 10.89 -9.56 -18.73
CA ALA A 184 11.81 -9.19 -17.67
C ALA A 184 11.91 -10.32 -16.63
N THR A 185 13.07 -10.45 -15.97
CA THR A 185 13.25 -11.42 -14.88
C THR A 185 12.28 -11.15 -13.74
N TYR A 186 12.12 -9.87 -13.38
CA TYR A 186 11.18 -9.41 -12.37
C TYR A 186 10.33 -8.28 -12.92
N VAL A 187 9.01 -8.44 -12.88
CA VAL A 187 8.05 -7.37 -13.18
C VAL A 187 7.42 -6.91 -11.88
N ILE A 188 7.33 -5.59 -11.70
CA ILE A 188 6.73 -4.97 -10.52
C ILE A 188 5.62 -4.02 -10.98
N ILE A 189 4.39 -4.33 -10.60
CA ILE A 189 3.21 -3.52 -10.94
C ILE A 189 2.99 -2.48 -9.84
N GLY A 190 3.06 -1.20 -10.20
CA GLY A 190 3.02 -0.06 -9.31
C GLY A 190 4.42 0.49 -9.06
N ALA A 191 4.54 1.82 -9.03
CA ALA A 191 5.80 2.56 -8.87
C ALA A 191 5.89 3.30 -7.53
N GLY A 192 5.39 2.69 -6.44
CA GLY A 192 5.39 3.29 -5.10
C GLY A 192 6.51 2.80 -4.18
N THR A 193 6.40 3.14 -2.89
CA THR A 193 7.35 2.75 -1.83
C THR A 193 7.67 1.25 -1.80
N ALA A 194 6.64 0.39 -1.87
CA ALA A 194 6.83 -1.06 -1.82
C ALA A 194 7.60 -1.59 -3.03
N ALA A 195 7.34 -1.03 -4.22
CA ALA A 195 8.05 -1.38 -5.44
C ALA A 195 9.53 -0.99 -5.37
N HIS A 196 9.82 0.23 -4.93
CA HIS A 196 11.19 0.70 -4.75
C HIS A 196 11.96 -0.17 -3.73
N ALA A 197 11.35 -0.49 -2.59
CA ALA A 197 11.96 -1.35 -1.58
C ALA A 197 12.23 -2.77 -2.10
N ALA A 198 11.30 -3.34 -2.88
CA ALA A 198 11.49 -4.64 -3.53
C ALA A 198 12.66 -4.61 -4.53
N CYS A 199 12.76 -3.56 -5.36
CA CYS A 199 13.86 -3.41 -6.32
C CYS A 199 15.22 -3.40 -5.63
N ARG A 200 15.37 -2.64 -4.53
CA ARG A 200 16.61 -2.60 -3.75
C ARG A 200 16.95 -3.97 -3.16
N ALA A 201 15.95 -4.70 -2.65
CA ALA A 201 16.14 -6.03 -2.10
C ALA A 201 16.57 -7.05 -3.17
N ILE A 202 15.91 -7.04 -4.33
CA ILE A 202 16.25 -7.90 -5.47
C ILE A 202 17.68 -7.60 -5.93
N ARG A 203 18.03 -6.33 -6.23
CA ARG A 203 19.37 -5.94 -6.70
C ARG A 203 20.49 -6.28 -5.71
N LYS A 204 20.19 -6.31 -4.41
CA LYS A 204 21.16 -6.71 -3.37
C LYS A 204 21.49 -8.20 -3.45
N LYS A 205 20.56 -9.04 -3.88
CA LYS A 205 20.70 -10.51 -3.92
C LYS A 205 21.01 -11.04 -5.32
N ASP A 206 20.26 -10.60 -6.32
CA ASP A 206 20.47 -10.94 -7.72
C ASP A 206 21.18 -9.77 -8.43
N LYS A 207 22.49 -9.97 -8.61
CA LYS A 207 23.39 -9.02 -9.26
C LYS A 207 23.27 -9.03 -10.79
N THR A 208 22.35 -9.78 -11.38
CA THR A 208 22.13 -9.85 -12.82
C THR A 208 20.68 -9.54 -13.20
N ALA A 209 19.83 -9.28 -12.20
CA ALA A 209 18.40 -9.05 -12.34
C ALA A 209 18.08 -7.96 -13.38
N LYS A 210 17.26 -8.32 -14.36
CA LYS A 210 16.52 -7.35 -15.19
C LYS A 210 15.16 -7.09 -14.54
N ILE A 211 14.95 -5.87 -14.06
CA ILE A 211 13.78 -5.48 -13.26
C ILE A 211 13.01 -4.39 -14.01
N LEU A 212 11.73 -4.63 -14.27
CA LEU A 212 10.85 -3.67 -14.91
C LEU A 212 9.75 -3.23 -13.94
N ILE A 213 9.75 -1.96 -13.56
CA ILE A 213 8.67 -1.33 -12.80
C ILE A 213 7.68 -0.71 -13.78
N ILE A 214 6.38 -0.94 -13.57
CA ILE A 214 5.32 -0.38 -14.41
C ILE A 214 4.37 0.44 -13.53
N GLY A 215 4.34 1.76 -13.72
CA GLY A 215 3.54 2.70 -12.95
C GLY A 215 2.57 3.49 -13.83
N GLU A 216 1.31 3.60 -13.39
CA GLU A 216 0.29 4.38 -14.10
C GLU A 216 0.48 5.91 -13.96
N GLU A 217 1.24 6.35 -12.95
CA GLU A 217 1.56 7.75 -12.75
C GLU A 217 2.70 8.18 -13.69
N ASN A 218 2.64 9.42 -14.20
CA ASN A 218 3.72 10.03 -15.00
C ASN A 218 4.88 10.52 -14.10
N ALA A 219 5.36 9.66 -13.20
CA ALA A 219 6.39 9.99 -12.23
C ALA A 219 7.26 8.76 -11.90
N LEU A 220 8.54 8.99 -11.65
CA LEU A 220 9.43 7.98 -11.07
C LEU A 220 9.01 7.64 -9.63
N PRO A 221 9.44 6.49 -9.06
CA PRO A 221 9.11 6.12 -7.70
C PRO A 221 9.48 7.18 -6.66
N TYR A 222 8.52 7.51 -5.79
CA TYR A 222 8.64 8.60 -4.83
C TYR A 222 7.91 8.30 -3.50
N MET A 223 8.27 9.01 -2.43
CA MET A 223 7.63 8.92 -1.13
C MET A 223 6.46 9.88 -1.01
N ARG A 224 5.33 9.39 -0.49
CA ARG A 224 4.08 10.16 -0.35
C ARG A 224 3.98 11.04 0.91
N PRO A 225 4.61 10.73 2.08
CA PRO A 225 4.41 11.53 3.30
C PRO A 225 4.64 13.05 3.17
N PRO A 226 5.63 13.54 2.41
CA PRO A 226 5.87 14.99 2.26
C PRO A 226 4.74 15.73 1.53
N LEU A 227 3.90 15.03 0.74
CA LEU A 227 2.83 15.65 -0.05
C LEU A 227 1.79 16.38 0.80
N SER A 228 1.54 15.94 2.04
CA SER A 228 0.61 16.58 2.98
C SER A 228 1.29 17.36 4.10
N LYS A 229 2.64 17.46 4.07
CA LYS A 229 3.48 17.98 5.14
C LYS A 229 4.45 19.04 4.60
N GLU A 230 5.74 18.75 4.57
CA GLU A 230 6.84 19.72 4.38
C GLU A 230 6.72 20.53 3.10
N LEU A 231 6.20 19.95 2.01
CA LEU A 231 6.01 20.67 0.74
C LEU A 231 5.11 21.90 0.88
N TRP A 232 4.13 21.89 1.80
CA TRP A 232 3.24 23.02 2.06
C TRP A 232 3.87 24.12 2.91
N PHE A 233 4.97 23.83 3.60
CA PHE A 233 5.71 24.76 4.45
C PHE A 233 6.91 25.38 3.71
N SER A 234 7.06 25.09 2.41
CA SER A 234 8.08 25.71 1.58
C SER A 234 7.77 27.17 1.27
N GLU A 235 8.79 28.02 1.30
CA GLU A 235 8.73 29.39 0.78
C GLU A 235 9.26 29.49 -0.67
N ASP A 236 9.72 28.37 -1.25
CA ASP A 236 10.16 28.32 -2.66
C ASP A 236 8.94 28.22 -3.59
N GLU A 237 8.75 29.25 -4.42
CA GLU A 237 7.68 29.30 -5.43
C GLU A 237 7.78 28.15 -6.45
N LYS A 238 8.97 27.54 -6.63
CA LYS A 238 9.20 26.43 -7.55
C LYS A 238 9.00 25.06 -6.91
N VAL A 239 8.57 24.98 -5.64
CA VAL A 239 8.39 23.71 -4.92
C VAL A 239 7.47 22.72 -5.66
N THR A 240 6.46 23.22 -6.39
CA THR A 240 5.54 22.40 -7.19
C THR A 240 6.19 21.78 -8.42
N GLU A 241 7.26 22.37 -8.93
CA GLU A 241 8.03 21.89 -10.09
C GLU A 241 9.19 20.99 -9.65
N THR A 242 9.95 21.42 -8.64
CA THR A 242 11.15 20.71 -8.18
C THR A 242 10.80 19.50 -7.32
N LEU A 243 9.67 19.55 -6.60
CA LEU A 243 9.26 18.57 -5.60
C LEU A 243 10.38 18.25 -4.58
N LYS A 244 11.19 19.28 -4.30
CA LYS A 244 12.18 19.28 -3.25
C LYS A 244 11.62 20.03 -2.06
N PHE A 245 11.82 19.48 -0.87
CA PHE A 245 11.34 20.06 0.37
C PHE A 245 12.48 20.18 1.36
N LYS A 246 12.34 21.10 2.30
CA LYS A 246 13.19 21.12 3.49
C LYS A 246 12.48 20.32 4.57
N SER A 247 13.15 19.32 5.11
CA SER A 247 12.70 18.65 6.33
C SER A 247 12.63 19.66 7.50
N TRP A 248 11.99 19.31 8.61
CA TRP A 248 11.83 20.20 9.76
C TRP A 248 13.17 20.69 10.35
N ASN A 249 14.25 19.89 10.22
CA ASN A 249 15.62 20.30 10.56
C ASN A 249 16.31 21.21 9.51
N GLY A 250 15.64 21.54 8.40
CA GLY A 250 16.12 22.46 7.36
C GLY A 250 16.92 21.81 6.22
N LYS A 251 17.19 20.50 6.26
CA LYS A 251 17.91 19.79 5.18
C LYS A 251 17.02 19.60 3.95
N GLU A 252 17.55 19.89 2.77
CA GLU A 252 16.84 19.67 1.52
C GLU A 252 16.79 18.17 1.17
N ARG A 253 15.62 17.69 0.79
CA ARG A 253 15.36 16.31 0.32
C ARG A 253 14.46 16.34 -0.91
N SER A 254 14.59 15.32 -1.75
CA SER A 254 13.68 15.06 -2.88
C SER A 254 12.54 14.15 -2.42
N VAL A 255 11.33 14.31 -3.00
CA VAL A 255 10.30 13.28 -2.84
C VAL A 255 10.66 11.99 -3.56
N PHE A 256 11.44 12.06 -4.64
CA PHE A 256 11.86 10.89 -5.41
C PHE A 256 12.89 10.07 -4.62
N PHE A 257 12.75 8.74 -4.66
CA PHE A 257 13.69 7.86 -3.95
C PHE A 257 15.09 7.87 -4.56
N GLU A 258 15.18 8.01 -5.89
CA GLU A 258 16.41 7.96 -6.67
C GLU A 258 16.32 8.97 -7.83
N GLY A 259 17.48 9.42 -8.34
CA GLY A 259 17.56 10.24 -9.54
C GLY A 259 17.26 9.46 -10.83
N GLU A 260 17.03 10.17 -11.94
CA GLU A 260 16.74 9.54 -13.24
C GLU A 260 17.88 8.63 -13.73
N ASP A 261 19.11 9.02 -13.44
CA ASP A 261 20.37 8.33 -13.73
C ASP A 261 20.54 7.00 -12.99
N TYR A 262 19.71 6.73 -11.97
CA TYR A 262 19.65 5.42 -11.32
C TYR A 262 18.99 4.34 -12.20
N TYR A 263 18.12 4.76 -13.12
CA TYR A 263 17.30 3.88 -13.95
C TYR A 263 17.89 3.75 -15.36
N THR A 264 17.96 2.52 -15.85
CA THR A 264 18.24 2.24 -17.26
C THR A 264 17.06 2.76 -18.09
N LYS A 265 17.33 3.41 -19.21
CA LYS A 265 16.28 3.80 -20.16
C LYS A 265 15.56 2.55 -20.67
N VAL A 266 14.26 2.67 -20.91
CA VAL A 266 13.42 1.53 -21.30
C VAL A 266 13.87 0.96 -22.64
N GLU A 267 14.34 1.82 -23.54
CA GLU A 267 14.85 1.46 -24.86
C GLU A 267 16.13 0.61 -24.77
N ASP A 268 16.96 0.86 -23.75
CA ASP A 268 18.25 0.17 -23.53
C ASP A 268 18.09 -1.09 -22.65
N PHE A 269 16.86 -1.43 -22.21
CA PHE A 269 16.62 -2.48 -21.22
C PHE A 269 17.10 -3.87 -21.66
N ASN A 270 16.96 -4.18 -22.94
CA ASN A 270 17.35 -5.49 -23.47
C ASN A 270 18.87 -5.66 -23.56
N GLU A 271 19.60 -4.56 -23.80
CA GLU A 271 21.06 -4.56 -23.95
C GLU A 271 21.78 -4.50 -22.60
N GLY A 272 21.15 -3.92 -21.58
CA GLY A 272 21.75 -3.74 -20.26
C GLY A 272 21.88 -5.02 -19.43
N ASP A 273 23.12 -5.41 -19.13
CA ASP A 273 23.40 -6.33 -18.03
C ASP A 273 22.99 -5.64 -16.71
N ARG A 274 21.91 -6.12 -16.06
CA ARG A 274 21.30 -5.55 -14.82
C ARG A 274 20.34 -4.37 -15.01
N ALA A 275 19.68 -4.27 -16.16
CA ALA A 275 18.72 -3.21 -16.45
C ALA A 275 17.65 -3.07 -15.35
N LEU A 276 17.45 -1.83 -14.88
CA LEU A 276 16.33 -1.46 -14.01
C LEU A 276 15.63 -0.28 -14.66
N SER A 277 14.45 -0.52 -15.22
CA SER A 277 13.69 0.52 -15.91
C SER A 277 12.33 0.74 -15.26
N VAL A 278 11.82 1.96 -15.42
CA VAL A 278 10.47 2.33 -15.00
C VAL A 278 9.70 2.77 -16.22
N ILE A 279 8.60 2.07 -16.50
CA ILE A 279 7.58 2.54 -17.44
C ILE A 279 6.62 3.41 -16.65
N THR A 280 6.59 4.71 -16.94
CA THR A 280 5.65 5.67 -16.35
C THR A 280 4.46 5.90 -17.28
N GLY A 281 3.34 6.35 -16.71
CA GLY A 281 2.13 6.68 -17.47
C GLY A 281 1.40 5.47 -18.09
N GLU A 282 1.75 4.25 -17.70
CA GLU A 282 1.20 3.03 -18.29
C GLU A 282 0.57 2.15 -17.21
N LYS A 283 -0.61 1.61 -17.50
CA LYS A 283 -1.39 0.83 -16.54
C LYS A 283 -1.40 -0.63 -16.94
N VAL A 284 -1.04 -1.52 -16.03
CA VAL A 284 -1.33 -2.94 -16.20
C VAL A 284 -2.83 -3.15 -16.02
N VAL A 285 -3.50 -3.70 -17.04
CA VAL A 285 -4.95 -3.95 -17.05
C VAL A 285 -5.30 -5.42 -16.92
N GLN A 286 -4.34 -6.31 -17.20
CA GLN A 286 -4.52 -7.74 -17.09
C GLN A 286 -3.24 -8.41 -16.58
N VAL A 287 -3.40 -9.43 -15.74
CA VAL A 287 -2.35 -10.38 -15.36
C VAL A 287 -2.84 -11.77 -15.74
N ASN A 288 -2.01 -12.51 -16.47
CA ASN A 288 -2.23 -13.90 -16.85
C ASN A 288 -1.17 -14.81 -16.19
N PRO A 289 -1.51 -15.48 -15.08
CA PRO A 289 -0.58 -16.37 -14.38
C PRO A 289 -0.21 -17.63 -15.17
N GLU A 290 -1.02 -18.09 -16.12
CA GLU A 290 -0.74 -19.32 -16.89
C GLU A 290 0.39 -19.09 -17.90
N PHE A 291 0.39 -17.92 -18.55
CA PHE A 291 1.42 -17.55 -19.53
C PHE A 291 2.53 -16.66 -18.94
N HIS A 292 2.48 -16.40 -17.63
CA HIS A 292 3.42 -15.51 -16.95
C HIS A 292 3.53 -14.15 -17.64
N GLU A 293 2.39 -13.53 -17.92
CA GLU A 293 2.31 -12.32 -18.76
C GLU A 293 1.42 -11.26 -18.12
N VAL A 294 1.79 -9.99 -18.31
CA VAL A 294 0.95 -8.83 -18.00
C VAL A 294 0.59 -8.07 -19.28
N THR A 295 -0.63 -7.56 -19.37
CA THR A 295 -1.09 -6.74 -20.50
C THR A 295 -1.28 -5.30 -20.03
N LEU A 296 -0.72 -4.38 -20.80
CA LEU A 296 -0.77 -2.94 -20.57
C LEU A 296 -2.03 -2.32 -21.19
N ALA A 297 -2.40 -1.11 -20.78
CA ALA A 297 -3.53 -0.37 -21.35
C ALA A 297 -3.28 0.00 -22.81
N SER A 298 -2.01 0.14 -23.22
CA SER A 298 -1.61 0.27 -24.62
C SER A 298 -1.91 -0.97 -25.48
N GLY A 299 -2.17 -2.12 -24.86
CA GLY A 299 -2.37 -3.42 -25.52
C GLY A 299 -1.08 -4.24 -25.68
N GLU A 300 0.09 -3.66 -25.39
CA GLU A 300 1.34 -4.42 -25.33
C GLU A 300 1.33 -5.41 -24.16
N SER A 301 2.05 -6.52 -24.32
CA SER A 301 2.15 -7.56 -23.29
C SER A 301 3.61 -7.87 -22.98
N ILE A 302 3.89 -8.11 -21.70
CA ILE A 302 5.24 -8.29 -21.14
C ILE A 302 5.25 -9.57 -20.30
N LYS A 303 6.19 -10.47 -20.60
CA LYS A 303 6.39 -11.68 -19.81
C LYS A 303 7.21 -11.41 -18.56
N TYR A 304 6.97 -12.17 -17.50
CA TYR A 304 7.68 -12.06 -16.24
C TYR A 304 8.25 -13.41 -15.78
N GLY A 305 9.44 -13.40 -15.18
CA GLY A 305 9.92 -14.55 -14.40
C GLY A 305 9.21 -14.62 -13.05
N LYS A 306 9.15 -13.49 -12.33
CA LYS A 306 8.41 -13.32 -11.08
C LYS A 306 7.70 -11.96 -11.06
N LEU A 307 6.54 -11.91 -10.42
CA LEU A 307 5.68 -10.74 -10.38
C LEU A 307 5.48 -10.21 -8.96
N LEU A 308 5.60 -8.91 -8.77
CA LEU A 308 5.12 -8.22 -7.57
C LEU A 308 3.95 -7.31 -7.91
N ILE A 309 2.85 -7.44 -7.20
CA ILE A 309 1.72 -6.50 -7.20
C ILE A 309 1.91 -5.51 -6.05
N ALA A 310 2.21 -4.26 -6.38
CA ALA A 310 2.41 -3.14 -5.46
C ALA A 310 1.54 -1.94 -5.86
N THR A 311 0.29 -2.22 -6.26
CA THR A 311 -0.68 -1.26 -6.84
C THR A 311 -1.25 -0.24 -5.86
N GLY A 312 -0.93 -0.38 -4.57
CA GLY A 312 -1.39 0.53 -3.52
C GLY A 312 -2.90 0.60 -3.41
N GLY A 313 -3.45 1.81 -3.45
CA GLY A 313 -4.89 2.04 -3.39
C GLY A 313 -5.28 3.41 -3.92
N THR A 314 -6.59 3.56 -4.13
CA THR A 314 -7.26 4.76 -4.62
C THR A 314 -8.03 5.43 -3.49
N PRO A 315 -7.99 6.77 -3.35
CA PRO A 315 -8.81 7.47 -2.36
C PRO A 315 -10.29 7.16 -2.52
N ARG A 316 -11.00 7.02 -1.40
CA ARG A 316 -12.46 6.90 -1.42
C ARG A 316 -13.06 8.26 -1.72
N GLY A 317 -13.87 8.33 -2.78
CA GLY A 317 -14.81 9.43 -2.98
C GLY A 317 -16.03 9.32 -2.08
N LEU A 318 -16.83 10.38 -2.06
CA LEU A 318 -18.19 10.36 -1.50
C LEU A 318 -19.17 10.72 -2.61
N SER A 319 -20.22 9.92 -2.77
CA SER A 319 -21.21 10.10 -3.85
C SER A 319 -21.93 11.45 -3.81
N VAL A 320 -21.97 12.11 -2.65
CA VAL A 320 -22.52 13.47 -2.52
C VAL A 320 -21.76 14.50 -3.36
N PHE A 321 -20.52 14.21 -3.79
CA PHE A 321 -19.72 15.05 -4.68
C PHE A 321 -19.79 14.63 -6.15
N ASP A 322 -20.57 13.59 -6.50
CA ASP A 322 -20.84 13.22 -7.90
C ASP A 322 -21.88 14.13 -8.55
N THR A 323 -21.82 15.43 -8.26
CA THR A 323 -22.71 16.46 -8.79
C THR A 323 -22.04 17.22 -9.95
N GLN A 324 -22.81 17.54 -10.99
CA GLN A 324 -22.33 18.32 -12.13
C GLN A 324 -21.81 19.70 -11.66
N GLY A 325 -20.63 20.09 -12.17
CA GLY A 325 -20.01 21.38 -11.83
C GLY A 325 -19.34 21.45 -10.45
N VAL A 326 -19.29 20.34 -9.70
CA VAL A 326 -18.52 20.21 -8.44
C VAL A 326 -17.19 19.49 -8.66
N LYS A 327 -17.12 18.54 -9.62
CA LYS A 327 -15.93 17.70 -9.86
C LYS A 327 -14.66 18.49 -10.16
N ASP A 328 -14.76 19.61 -10.87
CA ASP A 328 -13.59 20.44 -11.22
C ASP A 328 -13.04 21.24 -10.02
N LYS A 329 -13.80 21.29 -8.91
CA LYS A 329 -13.46 21.99 -7.66
C LYS A 329 -13.20 21.00 -6.52
N LEU A 330 -12.88 19.76 -6.86
CA LEU A 330 -12.73 18.65 -5.92
C LEU A 330 -11.35 18.00 -6.09
N THR A 331 -10.64 17.82 -4.99
CA THR A 331 -9.42 17.01 -4.95
C THR A 331 -9.60 15.79 -4.06
N LEU A 332 -9.29 14.61 -4.60
CA LEU A 332 -9.06 13.39 -3.83
C LEU A 332 -7.55 13.24 -3.64
N PHE A 333 -7.04 13.62 -2.47
CA PHE A 333 -5.60 13.85 -2.29
C PHE A 333 -4.79 12.55 -2.14
N ARG A 334 -3.85 12.26 -3.06
CA ARG A 334 -3.00 11.06 -2.99
C ARG A 334 -1.60 11.19 -3.60
N ASN A 335 -1.48 11.83 -4.75
CA ASN A 335 -0.28 11.79 -5.58
C ASN A 335 0.30 13.18 -5.89
N ILE A 336 1.40 13.23 -6.65
CA ILE A 336 2.07 14.49 -7.02
C ILE A 336 1.13 15.39 -7.83
N ALA A 337 0.33 14.83 -8.75
CA ALA A 337 -0.62 15.60 -9.54
C ALA A 337 -1.72 16.21 -8.65
N ASP A 338 -2.17 15.51 -7.60
CA ASP A 338 -3.11 16.04 -6.62
C ASP A 338 -2.49 17.18 -5.79
N PHE A 339 -1.21 17.05 -5.40
CA PHE A 339 -0.47 18.12 -4.72
C PHE A 339 -0.34 19.36 -5.61
N GLN A 340 0.07 19.19 -6.86
CA GLN A 340 0.23 20.28 -7.83
C GLN A 340 -1.12 20.96 -8.12
N SER A 341 -2.15 20.17 -8.45
CA SER A 341 -3.49 20.69 -8.75
C SER A 341 -4.11 21.39 -7.55
N LEU A 342 -3.99 20.84 -6.33
CA LEU A 342 -4.46 21.50 -5.12
C LEU A 342 -3.70 22.79 -4.86
N THR A 343 -2.37 22.79 -5.00
CA THR A 343 -1.57 24.02 -4.82
C THR A 343 -1.99 25.12 -5.80
N SER A 344 -2.23 24.76 -7.07
CA SER A 344 -2.77 25.69 -8.06
C SER A 344 -4.17 26.19 -7.67
N ALA A 345 -5.09 25.29 -7.29
CA ALA A 345 -6.45 25.66 -6.91
C ALA A 345 -6.50 26.62 -5.72
N VAL A 346 -5.68 26.37 -4.69
CA VAL A 346 -5.68 27.21 -3.47
C VAL A 346 -4.89 28.51 -3.63
N SER A 347 -4.14 28.67 -4.72
CA SER A 347 -3.40 29.91 -4.99
C SER A 347 -4.32 31.10 -5.30
N GLU A 348 -5.51 30.82 -5.86
CA GLU A 348 -6.55 31.78 -6.23
C GLU A 348 -7.80 31.70 -5.34
N ALA A 349 -7.89 30.69 -4.46
CA ALA A 349 -9.04 30.50 -3.58
C ALA A 349 -9.04 31.46 -2.39
N GLU A 350 -10.24 31.87 -1.95
CA GLU A 350 -10.47 32.56 -0.69
C GLU A 350 -10.88 31.58 0.41
N HIS A 351 -11.49 30.44 0.05
CA HIS A 351 -11.98 29.45 1.01
C HIS A 351 -11.86 28.01 0.49
N VAL A 352 -11.20 27.14 1.26
CA VAL A 352 -11.11 25.70 1.01
C VAL A 352 -11.80 24.91 2.11
N ALA A 353 -12.58 23.89 1.72
CA ALA A 353 -13.16 22.92 2.65
C ALA A 353 -12.39 21.59 2.61
N VAL A 354 -12.05 21.04 3.77
CA VAL A 354 -11.45 19.71 3.93
C VAL A 354 -12.48 18.78 4.58
N VAL A 355 -12.91 17.75 3.88
CA VAL A 355 -13.90 16.79 4.35
C VAL A 355 -13.19 15.53 4.84
N GLY A 356 -13.23 15.31 6.15
CA GLY A 356 -12.59 14.19 6.82
C GLY A 356 -11.73 14.63 8.01
N GLY A 357 -11.99 14.02 9.18
CA GLY A 357 -11.29 14.29 10.44
C GLY A 357 -10.12 13.37 10.71
N GLY A 358 -9.70 12.52 9.75
CA GLY A 358 -8.56 11.61 9.92
C GLY A 358 -7.21 12.33 9.93
N PHE A 359 -6.12 11.56 10.05
CA PHE A 359 -4.75 12.11 10.03
C PHE A 359 -4.48 12.95 8.77
N LEU A 360 -4.66 12.38 7.57
CA LEU A 360 -4.44 13.11 6.31
C LEU A 360 -5.27 14.40 6.21
N GLY A 361 -6.56 14.35 6.57
CA GLY A 361 -7.42 15.53 6.53
C GLY A 361 -6.96 16.61 7.52
N SER A 362 -6.46 16.21 8.68
CA SER A 362 -5.95 17.15 9.70
C SER A 362 -4.57 17.71 9.32
N GLU A 363 -3.70 16.91 8.71
CA GLU A 363 -2.43 17.37 8.13
C GLU A 363 -2.69 18.44 7.07
N LEU A 364 -3.57 18.16 6.11
CA LEU A 364 -3.92 19.11 5.05
C LEU A 364 -4.63 20.35 5.59
N ALA A 365 -5.49 20.22 6.61
CA ALA A 365 -6.13 21.39 7.23
C ALA A 365 -5.08 22.34 7.83
N CYS A 366 -4.11 21.82 8.60
CA CYS A 366 -3.01 22.61 9.15
C CYS A 366 -2.09 23.17 8.05
N ALA A 367 -1.73 22.36 7.07
CA ALA A 367 -0.87 22.73 5.96
C ALA A 367 -1.47 23.87 5.12
N LEU A 368 -2.75 23.76 4.74
CA LEU A 368 -3.47 24.79 3.99
C LEU A 368 -3.64 26.08 4.78
N ALA A 369 -3.94 25.98 6.08
CA ALA A 369 -4.07 27.16 6.94
C ALA A 369 -2.74 27.90 7.08
N SER A 370 -1.64 27.16 7.29
CA SER A 370 -0.28 27.71 7.34
C SER A 370 0.11 28.37 6.02
N HIS A 371 -0.02 27.64 4.90
CA HIS A 371 0.32 28.09 3.56
C HIS A 371 -0.46 29.35 3.14
N GLY A 372 -1.77 29.35 3.41
CA GLY A 372 -2.68 30.42 3.02
C GLY A 372 -2.73 31.61 3.98
N LYS A 373 -2.03 31.56 5.12
CA LYS A 373 -2.09 32.59 6.18
C LYS A 373 -1.77 33.99 5.69
N LYS A 374 -0.71 34.16 4.88
CA LYS A 374 -0.30 35.46 4.33
C LYS A 374 -1.33 36.03 3.33
N LYS A 375 -2.13 35.16 2.70
CA LYS A 375 -3.17 35.51 1.71
C LYS A 375 -4.58 35.61 2.31
N GLY A 376 -4.74 35.25 3.59
CA GLY A 376 -6.06 35.24 4.24
C GLY A 376 -6.97 34.10 3.80
N LEU A 377 -6.41 32.99 3.32
CA LEU A 377 -7.18 31.79 2.93
C LEU A 377 -7.96 31.26 4.13
N LYS A 378 -9.28 31.08 3.96
CA LYS A 378 -10.13 30.43 4.95
C LYS A 378 -10.07 28.92 4.74
N VAL A 379 -9.89 28.18 5.82
CA VAL A 379 -9.93 26.71 5.80
C VAL A 379 -11.05 26.25 6.71
N THR A 380 -11.93 25.39 6.22
CA THR A 380 -12.96 24.72 7.04
C THR A 380 -12.77 23.22 6.98
N GLN A 381 -12.65 22.56 8.13
CA GLN A 381 -12.61 21.10 8.21
C GLN A 381 -13.95 20.56 8.70
N ILE A 382 -14.51 19.59 7.98
CA ILE A 382 -15.86 19.05 8.20
C ILE A 382 -15.77 17.54 8.40
N TYR A 383 -16.37 17.02 9.48
CA TYR A 383 -16.39 15.59 9.75
C TYR A 383 -17.49 15.18 10.75
N PRO A 384 -18.00 13.94 10.67
CA PRO A 384 -19.10 13.45 11.52
C PRO A 384 -18.66 13.12 12.95
N GLU A 385 -17.38 12.89 13.19
CA GLU A 385 -16.85 12.57 14.52
C GLU A 385 -16.90 13.79 15.48
N GLU A 386 -16.76 13.55 16.79
CA GLU A 386 -16.75 14.63 17.78
C GLU A 386 -15.54 15.56 17.67
N GLY A 387 -14.42 15.03 17.20
CA GLY A 387 -13.14 15.71 17.07
C GLY A 387 -12.18 15.01 16.09
N ASN A 388 -11.06 15.65 15.83
CA ASN A 388 -10.00 15.14 14.96
C ASN A 388 -9.50 13.77 15.44
N MET A 389 -9.37 12.83 14.50
CA MET A 389 -8.93 11.45 14.67
C MET A 389 -9.68 10.65 15.74
N ALA A 390 -10.95 10.97 16.04
CA ALA A 390 -11.70 10.33 17.11
C ALA A 390 -11.98 8.82 16.94
N LYS A 391 -11.73 8.23 15.75
CA LYS A 391 -11.76 6.77 15.52
C LYS A 391 -10.51 6.07 16.04
N VAL A 392 -9.44 6.82 16.27
CA VAL A 392 -8.14 6.32 16.74
C VAL A 392 -7.89 6.85 18.15
N LEU A 393 -7.92 8.17 18.33
CA LEU A 393 -7.56 8.82 19.58
C LEU A 393 -8.66 8.68 20.65
N PRO A 394 -8.30 8.48 21.93
CA PRO A 394 -9.25 8.65 23.02
C PRO A 394 -9.71 10.10 23.11
N LYS A 395 -10.89 10.31 23.69
CA LYS A 395 -11.59 11.62 23.69
C LYS A 395 -10.71 12.81 24.08
N TYR A 396 -9.96 12.71 25.18
CA TYR A 396 -9.08 13.79 25.64
C TYR A 396 -8.12 14.26 24.54
N LEU A 397 -7.42 13.33 23.90
CA LEU A 397 -6.41 13.66 22.91
C LEU A 397 -7.06 14.12 21.59
N SER A 398 -8.21 13.55 21.22
CA SER A 398 -9.01 14.02 20.08
C SER A 398 -9.47 15.47 20.26
N ASP A 399 -9.98 15.82 21.45
CA ASP A 399 -10.39 17.20 21.79
C ASP A 399 -9.18 18.15 21.79
N TRP A 400 -8.04 17.71 22.33
CA TRP A 400 -6.78 18.46 22.31
C TRP A 400 -6.31 18.74 20.87
N THR A 401 -6.27 17.71 20.01
CA THR A 401 -5.90 17.87 18.60
C THR A 401 -6.86 18.82 17.89
N THR A 402 -8.17 18.70 18.14
CA THR A 402 -9.17 19.59 17.56
C THR A 402 -8.90 21.04 17.91
N ASN A 403 -8.56 21.32 19.18
CA ASN A 403 -8.19 22.67 19.61
C ASN A 403 -6.86 23.12 18.99
N LYS A 404 -5.89 22.23 18.82
CA LYS A 404 -4.65 22.55 18.11
C LYS A 404 -4.92 22.96 16.65
N VAL A 405 -5.75 22.21 15.92
CA VAL A 405 -6.12 22.53 14.54
C VAL A 405 -6.88 23.86 14.46
N LYS A 406 -7.81 24.13 15.40
CA LYS A 406 -8.46 25.44 15.53
C LYS A 406 -7.46 26.58 15.74
N ASN A 407 -6.42 26.36 16.55
CA ASN A 407 -5.39 27.35 16.84
C ASN A 407 -4.48 27.64 15.62
N GLU A 408 -4.47 26.79 14.60
CA GLU A 408 -3.86 27.10 13.29
C GLU A 408 -4.72 28.05 12.43
N GLY A 409 -5.94 28.38 12.87
CA GLY A 409 -6.88 29.24 12.14
C GLY A 409 -7.92 28.48 11.31
N VAL A 410 -8.01 27.16 11.47
CA VAL A 410 -9.00 26.32 10.77
C VAL A 410 -10.36 26.43 11.48
N ASN A 411 -11.42 26.68 10.71
CA ASN A 411 -12.79 26.55 11.19
C ASN A 411 -13.19 25.06 11.25
N ILE A 412 -13.62 24.56 12.40
CA ILE A 412 -13.99 23.15 12.58
C ILE A 412 -15.50 23.00 12.65
N LEU A 413 -16.06 22.21 11.74
CA LEU A 413 -17.45 21.73 11.77
C LEU A 413 -17.43 20.23 12.09
N SER A 414 -17.28 19.90 13.38
CA SER A 414 -17.40 18.53 13.89
C SER A 414 -18.86 18.11 14.02
N LYS A 415 -19.13 16.82 14.23
CA LYS A 415 -20.49 16.25 14.30
C LYS A 415 -21.36 16.63 13.08
N SER A 416 -20.71 16.83 11.94
CA SER A 416 -21.34 17.37 10.73
C SER A 416 -20.96 16.52 9.52
N SER A 417 -21.97 16.08 8.78
CA SER A 417 -21.78 15.31 7.54
C SER A 417 -22.26 16.11 6.35
N VAL A 418 -21.51 16.10 5.24
CA VAL A 418 -21.98 16.66 3.97
C VAL A 418 -23.07 15.74 3.41
N LYS A 419 -24.29 16.25 3.32
CA LYS A 419 -25.47 15.51 2.85
C LYS A 419 -25.73 15.71 1.36
N GLU A 420 -25.49 16.91 0.86
CA GLU A 420 -25.70 17.29 -0.53
C GLU A 420 -24.66 18.33 -0.96
N THR A 421 -24.29 18.30 -2.24
CA THR A 421 -23.44 19.33 -2.83
C THR A 421 -24.03 19.85 -4.13
N SER A 422 -23.84 21.14 -4.37
CA SER A 422 -24.23 21.81 -5.61
C SER A 422 -23.18 22.85 -6.00
N SER A 423 -23.07 23.14 -7.29
CA SER A 423 -22.24 24.26 -7.76
C SER A 423 -23.00 25.57 -7.60
N GLU A 424 -22.37 26.57 -6.96
CA GLU A 424 -22.92 27.92 -6.82
C GLU A 424 -21.91 28.93 -7.36
N GLY A 425 -22.06 29.28 -8.64
CA GLY A 425 -21.09 30.11 -9.36
C GLY A 425 -19.69 29.49 -9.34
N LYS A 426 -18.72 30.21 -8.75
CA LYS A 426 -17.34 29.73 -8.59
C LYS A 426 -17.15 28.80 -7.39
N GLN A 427 -18.14 28.66 -6.51
CA GLN A 427 -18.03 27.91 -5.27
C GLN A 427 -18.75 26.56 -5.36
N VAL A 428 -18.46 25.69 -4.40
CA VAL A 428 -19.21 24.50 -4.04
C VAL A 428 -20.02 24.85 -2.80
N LYS A 429 -21.33 24.65 -2.86
CA LYS A 429 -22.20 24.69 -1.70
C LYS A 429 -22.32 23.30 -1.10
N LEU A 430 -21.99 23.19 0.17
CA LEU A 430 -22.03 21.99 1.00
C LEU A 430 -23.21 22.12 1.97
N THR A 431 -24.27 21.36 1.75
CA THR A 431 -25.40 21.30 2.69
C THR A 431 -25.13 20.17 3.69
N LEU A 432 -25.08 20.53 4.97
CA LEU A 432 -24.80 19.61 6.07
C LEU A 432 -26.06 18.85 6.51
N ASP A 433 -25.88 17.77 7.23
CA ASP A 433 -26.96 16.97 7.83
C ASP A 433 -27.84 17.76 8.81
N SER A 434 -27.27 18.78 9.46
CA SER A 434 -28.00 19.76 10.30
C SER A 434 -28.90 20.72 9.48
N GLY A 435 -28.68 20.83 8.17
CA GLY A 435 -29.28 21.84 7.30
C GLY A 435 -28.48 23.15 7.19
N GLU A 436 -27.39 23.29 7.95
CA GLU A 436 -26.42 24.39 7.76
C GLU A 436 -25.74 24.27 6.38
N GLU A 437 -25.40 25.40 5.77
CA GLU A 437 -24.72 25.45 4.49
C GLU A 437 -23.33 26.07 4.65
N ALA A 438 -22.32 25.45 4.03
CA ALA A 438 -20.97 25.99 3.91
C ALA A 438 -20.62 26.19 2.43
N LEU A 439 -19.98 27.32 2.11
CA LEU A 439 -19.45 27.61 0.78
C LEU A 439 -17.94 27.42 0.79
N ALA A 440 -17.38 26.89 -0.29
CA ALA A 440 -15.94 26.82 -0.50
C ALA A 440 -15.61 26.94 -2.00
N ASP A 441 -14.50 27.57 -2.35
CA ASP A 441 -14.04 27.65 -3.74
C ASP A 441 -13.51 26.30 -4.22
N HIS A 442 -12.90 25.54 -3.30
CA HIS A 442 -12.37 24.20 -3.56
C HIS A 442 -12.63 23.26 -2.37
N VAL A 443 -12.80 21.97 -2.65
CA VAL A 443 -13.03 20.94 -1.65
C VAL A 443 -11.98 19.84 -1.75
N VAL A 444 -11.43 19.42 -0.62
CA VAL A 444 -10.53 18.26 -0.50
C VAL A 444 -11.23 17.17 0.30
N VAL A 445 -11.32 15.95 -0.23
CA VAL A 445 -11.96 14.83 0.47
C VAL A 445 -10.92 13.81 0.92
N CYS A 446 -10.89 13.52 2.21
CA CYS A 446 -9.90 12.69 2.90
C CYS A 446 -10.57 11.62 3.78
N VAL A 447 -11.38 10.74 3.18
CA VAL A 447 -12.21 9.74 3.90
C VAL A 447 -11.70 8.30 3.80
N GLY A 448 -10.39 8.15 3.59
CA GLY A 448 -9.69 6.87 3.54
C GLY A 448 -9.42 6.35 2.13
N LEU A 449 -8.88 5.14 2.05
CA LEU A 449 -8.41 4.50 0.83
C LEU A 449 -9.17 3.19 0.55
N GLN A 450 -9.26 2.81 -0.72
CA GLN A 450 -9.63 1.49 -1.18
C GLN A 450 -8.41 0.83 -1.86
N PRO A 451 -7.99 -0.39 -1.50
CA PRO A 451 -6.89 -1.07 -2.19
C PRO A 451 -7.24 -1.35 -3.66
N ASN A 452 -6.27 -1.15 -4.55
CA ASN A 452 -6.41 -1.35 -6.00
C ASN A 452 -6.28 -2.84 -6.34
N VAL A 453 -7.42 -3.51 -6.46
CA VAL A 453 -7.53 -4.97 -6.60
C VAL A 453 -8.11 -5.41 -7.95
N GLU A 454 -8.19 -4.51 -8.92
CA GLU A 454 -8.83 -4.76 -10.23
C GLU A 454 -8.21 -5.95 -10.96
N LEU A 455 -6.89 -6.15 -10.81
CA LEU A 455 -6.12 -7.25 -11.39
C LEU A 455 -6.48 -8.62 -10.83
N ALA A 456 -7.12 -8.70 -9.66
CA ALA A 456 -7.51 -9.96 -9.04
C ALA A 456 -8.44 -10.77 -9.96
N LYS A 457 -9.31 -10.10 -10.70
CA LYS A 457 -10.29 -10.74 -11.59
C LYS A 457 -9.60 -11.49 -12.73
N SER A 458 -8.67 -10.86 -13.43
CA SER A 458 -7.95 -11.52 -14.53
C SER A 458 -6.97 -12.57 -14.02
N ALA A 459 -6.33 -12.30 -12.88
CA ALA A 459 -5.32 -13.19 -12.31
C ALA A 459 -5.91 -14.37 -11.52
N GLY A 460 -7.23 -14.38 -11.29
CA GLY A 460 -7.88 -15.38 -10.42
C GLY A 460 -7.36 -15.36 -8.97
N LEU A 461 -6.97 -14.18 -8.47
CA LEU A 461 -6.45 -14.01 -7.11
C LEU A 461 -7.57 -13.73 -6.10
N GLU A 462 -7.37 -14.16 -4.86
CA GLU A 462 -8.32 -13.95 -3.77
C GLU A 462 -8.19 -12.53 -3.20
N VAL A 463 -9.33 -11.86 -3.00
CA VAL A 463 -9.43 -10.56 -2.33
C VAL A 463 -10.20 -10.74 -1.03
N ASP A 464 -9.71 -10.16 0.05
CA ASP A 464 -10.40 -10.21 1.33
C ASP A 464 -11.64 -9.31 1.32
N SER A 465 -12.82 -9.87 1.59
CA SER A 465 -14.08 -9.11 1.55
C SER A 465 -14.30 -8.21 2.76
N GLN A 466 -13.56 -8.39 3.85
CA GLN A 466 -13.73 -7.62 5.08
C GLN A 466 -12.67 -6.51 5.18
N GLN A 467 -11.40 -6.86 4.99
CA GLN A 467 -10.28 -5.93 5.11
C GLN A 467 -9.97 -5.21 3.78
N GLY A 468 -10.43 -5.77 2.66
CA GLY A 468 -9.97 -5.41 1.32
C GLY A 468 -8.55 -5.91 1.04
N GLY A 469 -8.13 -5.82 -0.22
CA GLY A 469 -6.76 -6.17 -0.63
C GLY A 469 -6.59 -7.65 -0.97
N PHE A 470 -5.49 -7.97 -1.65
CA PHE A 470 -5.16 -9.33 -2.07
C PHE A 470 -4.76 -10.17 -0.85
N ARG A 471 -5.35 -11.35 -0.68
CA ARG A 471 -4.92 -12.27 0.38
C ARG A 471 -3.61 -12.93 0.02
N VAL A 472 -2.64 -12.83 0.91
CA VAL A 472 -1.31 -13.45 0.77
C VAL A 472 -1.00 -14.44 1.88
N ASN A 473 -0.09 -15.39 1.65
CA ASN A 473 0.42 -16.26 2.72
C ASN A 473 1.42 -15.51 3.64
N SER A 474 2.07 -16.22 4.56
CA SER A 474 3.06 -15.64 5.47
C SER A 474 4.29 -15.08 4.74
N GLU A 475 4.61 -15.57 3.55
CA GLU A 475 5.74 -15.13 2.72
C GLU A 475 5.36 -14.02 1.72
N LEU A 476 4.15 -13.47 1.86
CA LEU A 476 3.54 -12.46 0.99
C LEU A 476 3.17 -12.94 -0.43
N GLU A 477 3.09 -14.25 -0.64
CA GLU A 477 2.69 -14.85 -1.92
C GLU A 477 1.16 -14.90 -2.07
N ALA A 478 0.67 -14.51 -3.26
CA ALA A 478 -0.68 -14.79 -3.74
C ALA A 478 -0.72 -16.03 -4.68
N ARG A 479 0.42 -16.30 -5.34
CA ARG A 479 0.76 -17.52 -6.10
C ARG A 479 2.26 -17.81 -5.96
N SER A 480 2.71 -18.97 -6.44
CA SER A 480 4.12 -19.42 -6.37
C SER A 480 5.15 -18.44 -6.93
N ASP A 481 4.71 -17.55 -7.81
CA ASP A 481 5.51 -16.59 -8.57
C ASP A 481 4.91 -15.18 -8.55
N ILE A 482 3.89 -14.94 -7.72
CA ILE A 482 3.21 -13.65 -7.57
C ILE A 482 3.15 -13.26 -6.10
N TRP A 483 3.79 -12.14 -5.76
CA TRP A 483 3.77 -11.53 -4.43
C TRP A 483 2.90 -10.27 -4.41
N VAL A 484 2.46 -9.85 -3.21
CA VAL A 484 1.77 -8.57 -3.01
C VAL A 484 2.37 -7.84 -1.81
N ALA A 485 2.61 -6.54 -1.92
CA ALA A 485 3.18 -5.72 -0.86
C ALA A 485 2.52 -4.33 -0.75
N GLY A 486 2.72 -3.66 0.38
CA GLY A 486 2.16 -2.34 0.67
C GLY A 486 0.63 -2.35 0.82
N ASP A 487 -0.01 -1.19 0.57
CA ASP A 487 -1.44 -0.96 0.87
C ASP A 487 -2.40 -1.97 0.19
N ALA A 488 -1.96 -2.64 -0.88
CA ALA A 488 -2.76 -3.62 -1.61
C ALA A 488 -2.79 -5.01 -0.94
N ALA A 489 -1.87 -5.30 0.00
CA ALA A 489 -1.74 -6.61 0.62
C ALA A 489 -2.65 -6.75 1.85
N CYS A 490 -3.53 -7.76 1.82
CA CYS A 490 -4.17 -8.30 3.02
C CYS A 490 -3.31 -9.44 3.57
N PHE A 491 -2.36 -9.12 4.45
CA PHE A 491 -1.43 -10.06 5.05
C PHE A 491 -2.00 -10.69 6.33
N TYR A 492 -1.31 -11.70 6.85
CA TYR A 492 -1.62 -12.29 8.16
C TYR A 492 -0.66 -11.73 9.19
N ASP A 493 -1.15 -10.81 10.02
CA ASP A 493 -0.44 -10.29 11.18
C ASP A 493 -0.36 -11.41 12.24
N ILE A 494 0.85 -11.65 12.77
CA ILE A 494 1.11 -12.76 13.70
C ILE A 494 0.25 -12.68 14.96
N ASN A 495 -0.09 -11.47 15.42
CA ASN A 495 -0.86 -11.25 16.64
C ASN A 495 -2.33 -10.92 16.38
N LEU A 496 -2.62 -10.34 15.21
CA LEU A 496 -3.92 -9.73 14.93
C LEU A 496 -4.72 -10.47 13.84
N GLY A 497 -4.13 -11.46 13.19
CA GLY A 497 -4.75 -12.21 12.10
C GLY A 497 -4.79 -11.42 10.79
N ARG A 498 -5.83 -11.64 9.97
CA ARG A 498 -5.93 -10.97 8.65
C ARG A 498 -6.10 -9.46 8.81
N ARG A 499 -5.22 -8.70 8.17
CA ARG A 499 -5.17 -7.24 8.25
C ARG A 499 -4.64 -6.63 6.95
N ARG A 500 -5.02 -5.38 6.73
CA ARG A 500 -4.42 -4.45 5.77
C ARG A 500 -4.05 -3.15 6.50
N VAL A 501 -2.97 -2.49 6.10
CA VAL A 501 -2.54 -1.20 6.66
C VAL A 501 -2.13 -0.22 5.57
N GLU A 502 -2.17 1.07 5.89
CA GLU A 502 -1.83 2.18 5.00
C GLU A 502 -0.60 2.91 5.56
N HIS A 503 0.47 2.15 5.83
CA HIS A 503 1.67 2.63 6.51
C HIS A 503 2.86 2.63 5.56
N HIS A 504 3.63 3.73 5.56
CA HIS A 504 4.90 3.79 4.83
C HIS A 504 5.86 2.68 5.28
N ASP A 505 6.01 2.48 6.58
CA ASP A 505 6.82 1.42 7.18
C ASP A 505 6.42 0.02 6.67
N HIS A 506 5.11 -0.28 6.62
CA HIS A 506 4.63 -1.54 6.04
C HIS A 506 5.05 -1.69 4.58
N ALA A 507 4.86 -0.64 3.76
CA ALA A 507 5.23 -0.68 2.35
C ALA A 507 6.74 -0.93 2.16
N VAL A 508 7.60 -0.26 2.94
CA VAL A 508 9.06 -0.49 2.91
C VAL A 508 9.39 -1.93 3.30
N VAL A 509 8.91 -2.41 4.45
CA VAL A 509 9.32 -3.72 4.98
C VAL A 509 8.71 -4.88 4.21
N SER A 510 7.43 -4.78 3.82
CA SER A 510 6.78 -5.81 3.00
C SER A 510 7.32 -5.84 1.57
N GLY A 511 7.61 -4.68 0.97
CA GLY A 511 8.26 -4.59 -0.34
C GLY A 511 9.65 -5.23 -0.32
N ARG A 512 10.47 -4.89 0.68
CA ARG A 512 11.79 -5.51 0.89
C ARG A 512 11.66 -7.03 1.05
N LEU A 513 10.77 -7.50 1.93
CA LEU A 513 10.57 -8.94 2.15
C LEU A 513 10.11 -9.67 0.88
N ALA A 514 9.16 -9.09 0.14
CA ALA A 514 8.71 -9.64 -1.14
C ALA A 514 9.88 -9.76 -2.12
N GLY A 515 10.72 -8.71 -2.25
CA GLY A 515 11.92 -8.77 -3.08
C GLY A 515 12.92 -9.84 -2.63
N GLU A 516 13.15 -9.99 -1.32
CA GLU A 516 13.98 -11.07 -0.78
C GLU A 516 13.42 -12.46 -1.12
N ASN A 517 12.10 -12.67 -0.97
CA ASN A 517 11.43 -13.93 -1.28
C ASN A 517 11.38 -14.22 -2.79
N MET A 518 11.23 -13.19 -3.63
CA MET A 518 11.40 -13.26 -5.07
C MET A 518 12.83 -13.70 -5.45
N THR A 519 13.84 -13.49 -4.60
CA THR A 519 15.19 -14.03 -4.78
C THR A 519 15.47 -15.32 -3.99
N GLY A 520 14.42 -15.97 -3.46
CA GLY A 520 14.50 -17.29 -2.85
C GLY A 520 14.71 -17.33 -1.33
N ALA A 521 14.54 -16.21 -0.62
CA ALA A 521 14.77 -16.16 0.83
C ALA A 521 13.76 -16.96 1.67
N LYS A 522 12.51 -17.11 1.20
CA LYS A 522 11.42 -17.86 1.86
C LYS A 522 11.21 -17.48 3.34
N LYS A 523 11.18 -16.18 3.61
CA LYS A 523 11.01 -15.61 4.94
C LYS A 523 9.56 -15.18 5.18
N SER A 524 9.08 -15.39 6.39
CA SER A 524 7.74 -14.96 6.80
C SER A 524 7.70 -13.49 7.24
N TYR A 525 6.57 -12.81 6.96
CA TYR A 525 6.30 -11.44 7.39
C TYR A 525 5.87 -11.40 8.85
N GLN A 526 6.80 -11.05 9.73
CA GLN A 526 6.59 -10.96 11.18
C GLN A 526 6.62 -9.51 11.71
N HIS A 527 6.78 -8.53 10.82
CA HIS A 527 6.95 -7.13 11.18
C HIS A 527 5.65 -6.50 11.69
N GLN A 528 5.71 -5.88 12.87
CA GLN A 528 4.61 -5.10 13.44
C GLN A 528 4.65 -3.65 12.93
N SER A 529 3.93 -3.35 11.86
CA SER A 529 4.10 -2.05 11.22
C SER A 529 3.70 -0.84 12.10
N MET A 530 4.55 0.19 12.10
CA MET A 530 4.26 1.49 12.72
C MET A 530 3.65 2.50 11.73
N PHE A 531 2.98 3.51 12.27
CA PHE A 531 2.44 4.67 11.57
C PHE A 531 2.93 5.95 12.23
N TRP A 532 3.02 7.05 11.47
CA TRP A 532 3.23 8.38 12.04
C TRP A 532 2.48 9.48 11.29
N SER A 533 2.26 10.61 11.97
CA SER A 533 1.63 11.82 11.42
C SER A 533 2.18 13.09 12.07
N ASP A 534 2.22 14.18 11.30
CA ASP A 534 2.82 15.47 11.69
C ASP A 534 1.81 16.57 11.40
N LEU A 535 1.35 17.27 12.43
CA LEU A 535 0.55 18.47 12.25
C LEU A 535 1.48 19.69 12.26
N GLY A 536 2.35 19.74 11.25
CA GLY A 536 3.48 20.68 11.18
C GLY A 536 4.64 20.28 12.11
N PRO A 537 5.60 21.20 12.33
CA PRO A 537 6.86 20.88 13.00
C PRO A 537 6.77 20.65 14.52
N GLU A 538 5.62 20.98 15.14
CA GLU A 538 5.47 21.03 16.61
C GLU A 538 4.69 19.85 17.21
N VAL A 539 3.92 19.11 16.40
CA VAL A 539 3.02 18.08 16.90
C VAL A 539 3.14 16.80 16.07
N GLY A 540 3.57 15.73 16.72
CA GLY A 540 3.75 14.40 16.12
C GLY A 540 2.97 13.31 16.85
N TYR A 541 2.49 12.35 16.06
CA TYR A 541 1.91 11.10 16.55
C TYR A 541 2.66 9.92 15.94
N GLU A 542 2.81 8.86 16.72
CA GLU A 542 3.20 7.53 16.25
C GLU A 542 2.21 6.48 16.76
N ALA A 543 2.00 5.41 16.00
CA ALA A 543 1.09 4.34 16.40
C ALA A 543 1.59 2.97 15.94
N ILE A 544 1.29 1.92 16.72
CA ILE A 544 1.58 0.53 16.41
C ILE A 544 0.47 -0.39 16.95
N GLY A 545 0.21 -1.51 16.26
CA GLY A 545 -0.84 -2.45 16.64
C GLY A 545 -2.26 -2.00 16.23
N VAL A 546 -3.24 -2.27 17.08
CA VAL A 546 -4.67 -1.89 16.93
C VAL A 546 -4.96 -0.66 17.78
N CYS A 547 -5.00 0.50 17.15
CA CYS A 547 -5.37 1.77 17.79
C CYS A 547 -6.80 2.16 17.34
N ASP A 548 -7.79 1.67 18.08
CA ASP A 548 -9.22 1.91 17.86
C ASP A 548 -9.82 2.50 19.14
N SER A 549 -10.41 3.68 19.04
CA SER A 549 -10.92 4.43 20.20
C SER A 549 -12.12 3.77 20.89
N SER A 550 -12.75 2.76 20.26
CA SER A 550 -13.81 1.95 20.88
C SER A 550 -13.26 0.92 21.88
N LEU A 551 -11.96 0.63 21.85
CA LEU A 551 -11.31 -0.25 22.83
C LEU A 551 -11.14 0.47 24.17
N PRO A 552 -11.07 -0.26 25.29
CA PRO A 552 -10.58 0.31 26.54
C PRO A 552 -9.17 0.87 26.35
N THR A 553 -8.94 2.09 26.84
CA THR A 553 -7.66 2.78 26.74
C THR A 553 -7.17 3.25 28.10
N VAL A 554 -5.85 3.19 28.31
CA VAL A 554 -5.18 3.82 29.45
C VAL A 554 -4.22 4.88 28.92
N GLY A 555 -4.48 6.15 29.26
CA GLY A 555 -3.70 7.30 28.81
C GLY A 555 -2.83 7.88 29.91
N PHE A 556 -1.58 8.21 29.60
CA PHE A 556 -0.62 8.87 30.50
C PHE A 556 -0.10 10.13 29.83
N TRP A 557 -0.07 11.23 30.57
CA TRP A 557 0.22 12.56 30.02
C TRP A 557 1.30 13.24 30.85
N ALA A 558 2.15 14.02 30.21
CA ALA A 558 3.14 14.87 30.86
C ALA A 558 3.28 16.20 30.13
N LYS A 559 3.94 17.15 30.78
CA LYS A 559 4.39 18.39 30.12
C LYS A 559 5.44 18.04 29.07
N ALA A 560 5.33 18.65 27.90
CA ALA A 560 6.37 18.56 26.87
C ALA A 560 7.55 19.47 27.21
N THR A 561 8.74 19.04 26.80
CA THR A 561 9.94 19.86 26.71
C THR A 561 10.03 20.47 25.31
N ALA A 562 10.95 21.43 25.11
CA ALA A 562 11.13 22.07 23.80
C ALA A 562 11.58 21.09 22.69
N SER A 563 12.19 19.95 23.05
CA SER A 563 12.62 18.92 22.11
C SER A 563 11.56 17.86 21.79
N ASP A 564 10.44 17.83 22.53
CA ASP A 564 9.37 16.86 22.33
C ASP A 564 8.47 17.27 21.16
N THR A 565 9.06 17.44 19.98
CA THR A 565 8.40 17.87 18.74
C THR A 565 8.95 17.10 17.53
N PRO A 566 8.19 17.00 16.42
CA PRO A 566 8.71 16.48 15.15
C PRO A 566 10.05 17.10 14.76
N LYS A 567 10.15 18.43 14.82
CA LYS A 567 11.39 19.15 14.52
C LYS A 567 12.54 18.75 15.45
N GLY A 568 12.31 18.70 16.76
CA GLY A 568 13.33 18.28 17.72
C GLY A 568 13.81 16.84 17.47
N SER A 569 12.91 15.95 17.08
CA SER A 569 13.25 14.56 16.70
C SER A 569 14.11 14.50 15.42
N GLU A 570 13.78 15.28 14.40
CA GLU A 570 14.57 15.32 13.17
C GLU A 570 15.93 15.98 13.34
N GLU A 571 16.04 16.98 14.22
CA GLU A 571 17.32 17.60 14.58
C GLU A 571 18.22 16.60 15.32
N ALA A 572 17.64 15.74 16.17
CA ALA A 572 18.37 14.71 16.91
C ALA A 572 18.81 13.52 16.03
N THR A 573 17.96 13.09 15.09
CA THR A 573 18.21 11.88 14.27
C THR A 573 18.79 12.18 12.90
N GLY A 574 18.58 13.38 12.35
CA GLY A 574 18.90 13.73 10.97
C GLY A 574 17.90 13.19 9.93
N GLU A 575 16.93 12.39 10.35
CA GLU A 575 15.98 11.68 9.47
C GLU A 575 14.57 12.28 9.53
N SER A 576 13.99 12.57 8.35
CA SER A 576 12.64 13.14 8.22
C SER A 576 11.54 12.09 8.08
N VAL A 577 11.91 10.89 7.64
CA VAL A 577 10.99 9.74 7.55
C VAL A 577 11.08 8.98 8.88
N ARG A 578 10.08 9.12 9.75
CA ARG A 578 10.13 8.55 11.11
C ARG A 578 10.35 7.04 11.15
N SER A 579 9.81 6.29 10.17
CA SER A 579 10.05 4.84 10.11
C SER A 579 11.53 4.49 9.95
N ASP A 580 12.29 5.35 9.27
CA ASP A 580 13.72 5.12 9.02
C ASP A 580 14.49 5.40 10.32
N ALA A 581 14.20 6.55 10.98
CA ALA A 581 14.77 6.90 12.28
C ALA A 581 14.52 5.82 13.37
N GLU A 582 13.29 5.33 13.48
CA GLU A 582 12.96 4.28 14.46
C GLU A 582 13.62 2.93 14.12
N SER A 583 13.87 2.65 12.83
CA SER A 583 14.55 1.42 12.41
C SER A 583 16.05 1.43 12.74
N GLU A 584 16.72 2.58 12.61
CA GLU A 584 18.13 2.75 12.97
C GLU A 584 18.35 2.62 14.48
N ASN A 585 17.40 3.12 15.28
CA ASN A 585 17.43 2.96 16.74
C ASN A 585 17.39 1.49 17.17
N VAL A 586 16.66 0.61 16.46
CA VAL A 586 16.68 -0.84 16.74
C VAL A 586 18.10 -1.39 16.57
N ALA A 587 18.76 -1.06 15.45
CA ALA A 587 20.11 -1.54 15.15
C ALA A 587 21.16 -1.07 16.17
N GLN A 588 21.00 0.13 16.74
CA GLN A 588 21.89 0.65 17.79
C GLN A 588 21.59 0.06 19.18
N SER A 589 20.31 -0.22 19.48
CA SER A 589 19.89 -0.79 20.76
C SER A 589 20.30 -2.26 20.96
N GLU A 590 20.59 -2.99 19.88
CA GLU A 590 21.18 -4.33 19.93
C GLU A 590 22.66 -4.34 20.36
N GLY A 591 23.28 -3.16 20.55
CA GLY A 591 24.70 -3.03 20.89
C GLY A 591 25.05 -2.18 22.13
N SER A 592 24.09 -1.66 22.92
CA SER A 592 24.44 -0.82 24.07
C SER A 592 23.43 -0.85 25.22
N ALA A 593 23.93 -1.09 26.44
CA ALA A 593 23.18 -0.95 27.68
C ALA A 593 22.98 0.55 27.98
N VAL A 594 21.72 0.97 28.08
CA VAL A 594 21.34 2.38 28.27
C VAL A 594 21.71 2.85 29.68
N ALA A 595 22.57 3.87 29.75
CA ALA A 595 22.85 4.62 30.98
C ALA A 595 21.67 5.53 31.35
N VAL A 596 21.35 5.56 32.64
CA VAL A 596 20.25 6.35 33.22
C VAL A 596 20.82 7.66 33.76
N GLU A 597 20.48 8.78 33.13
CA GLU A 597 20.62 10.10 33.75
C GLU A 597 19.27 10.57 34.30
N THR A 598 19.31 11.10 35.54
CA THR A 598 18.13 11.51 36.31
C THR A 598 17.87 13.01 36.09
N PRO A 599 16.66 13.45 35.68
CA PRO A 599 16.34 14.87 35.65
C PRO A 599 15.95 15.40 37.04
N ALA A 600 16.32 16.66 37.28
CA ALA A 600 16.03 17.40 38.51
C ALA A 600 14.55 17.84 38.60
N ALA A 601 14.05 17.92 39.83
CA ALA A 601 12.68 18.28 40.19
C ALA A 601 12.27 19.70 39.73
N GLN A 602 11.01 19.86 39.30
CA GLN A 602 10.42 21.16 38.98
C GLN A 602 9.17 21.48 39.80
N THR A 603 9.01 22.79 40.00
CA THR A 603 8.05 23.53 40.82
C THR A 603 6.65 23.64 40.20
N GLU A 604 5.64 23.59 41.06
CA GLU A 604 4.21 23.82 40.75
C GLU A 604 3.92 25.29 40.42
N GLY A 605 3.08 25.53 39.39
CA GLY A 605 2.46 26.84 39.16
C GLY A 605 2.23 27.25 37.70
N SER A 606 1.25 26.64 37.01
CA SER A 606 0.42 27.23 35.94
C SER A 606 -0.57 26.17 35.43
N GLU A 607 -1.76 26.58 34.97
CA GLU A 607 -2.81 25.69 34.43
C GLU A 607 -2.21 24.58 33.55
N GLU A 608 -2.33 23.32 33.97
CA GLU A 608 -1.60 22.20 33.39
C GLU A 608 -2.11 21.89 31.97
N SER A 609 -1.41 22.38 30.95
CA SER A 609 -1.54 21.85 29.60
C SER A 609 -0.49 20.75 29.40
N PHE A 610 -0.94 19.50 29.36
CA PHE A 610 -0.09 18.41 28.89
C PHE A 610 0.32 18.66 27.44
N GLY A 611 1.53 18.22 27.07
CA GLY A 611 2.09 18.42 25.73
C GLY A 611 2.62 17.15 25.06
N LYS A 612 2.66 16.04 25.81
CA LYS A 612 3.04 14.72 25.32
C LYS A 612 2.36 13.62 26.13
N GLY A 613 2.34 12.41 25.59
CA GLY A 613 1.82 11.26 26.31
C GLY A 613 1.71 9.99 25.51
N ILE A 614 1.18 8.96 26.16
CA ILE A 614 1.06 7.60 25.66
C ILE A 614 -0.35 7.11 25.89
N VAL A 615 -0.88 6.39 24.92
CA VAL A 615 -2.15 5.68 25.04
C VAL A 615 -1.91 4.20 24.78
N PHE A 616 -2.26 3.35 25.76
CA PHE A 616 -2.33 1.90 25.59
C PHE A 616 -3.76 1.50 25.24
N TYR A 617 -3.94 0.76 24.14
CA TYR A 617 -5.21 0.15 23.75
C TYR A 617 -5.21 -1.30 24.20
N THR A 618 -6.25 -1.72 24.92
CA THR A 618 -6.27 -3.02 25.55
C THR A 618 -7.41 -3.91 25.07
N ARG A 619 -7.17 -5.22 25.12
CA ARG A 619 -8.21 -6.25 25.12
C ARG A 619 -7.96 -7.10 26.36
N GLU A 620 -8.93 -7.11 27.26
CA GLU A 620 -8.75 -7.68 28.60
C GLU A 620 -7.54 -7.02 29.29
N LYS A 621 -6.49 -7.79 29.60
CA LYS A 621 -5.25 -7.30 30.24
C LYS A 621 -4.09 -7.09 29.26
N LYS A 622 -4.29 -7.34 27.96
CA LYS A 622 -3.23 -7.30 26.96
C LYS A 622 -3.22 -5.98 26.22
N VAL A 623 -2.02 -5.44 26.00
CA VAL A 623 -1.82 -4.28 25.12
C VAL A 623 -1.84 -4.78 23.67
N VAL A 624 -2.83 -4.31 22.91
CA VAL A 624 -2.98 -4.65 21.48
C VAL A 624 -2.60 -3.51 20.56
N GLY A 625 -2.43 -2.30 21.10
CA GLY A 625 -1.96 -1.14 20.37
C GLY A 625 -1.38 -0.08 21.30
N ILE A 626 -0.48 0.73 20.77
CA ILE A 626 0.15 1.85 21.47
C ILE A 626 0.13 3.06 20.55
N LEU A 627 -0.24 4.21 21.10
CA LEU A 627 -0.10 5.50 20.45
C LEU A 627 0.81 6.40 21.29
N LEU A 628 1.78 7.01 20.63
CA LEU A 628 2.72 7.97 21.18
C LEU A 628 2.35 9.35 20.64
N TRP A 629 2.20 10.33 21.53
CA TRP A 629 1.98 11.73 21.20
C TRP A 629 3.17 12.54 21.70
N ASN A 630 3.92 13.15 20.76
CA ASN A 630 5.16 13.89 21.06
C ASN A 630 6.18 13.09 21.89
N ILE A 631 6.26 11.78 21.63
CA ILE A 631 7.28 10.88 22.16
C ILE A 631 7.86 10.15 20.96
N PHE A 632 9.16 10.29 20.79
CA PHE A 632 9.91 9.79 19.63
C PHE A 632 11.06 8.89 20.11
N SER A 633 11.62 8.08 19.22
CA SER A 633 12.70 7.14 19.51
C SER A 633 12.33 6.07 20.55
N GLN A 634 11.03 5.78 20.70
CA GLN A 634 10.51 4.77 21.63
C GLN A 634 9.69 3.67 20.94
N MET A 635 9.63 3.65 19.61
CA MET A 635 8.89 2.62 18.87
C MET A 635 9.44 1.19 19.11
N PRO A 636 10.76 0.95 19.30
CA PRO A 636 11.26 -0.38 19.65
C PRO A 636 10.64 -0.93 20.94
N ILE A 637 10.46 -0.08 21.96
CA ILE A 637 9.82 -0.45 23.23
C ILE A 637 8.35 -0.79 23.00
N ALA A 638 7.64 0.09 22.28
CA ALA A 638 6.23 -0.15 21.95
C ALA A 638 6.02 -1.45 21.17
N ARG A 639 6.85 -1.69 20.15
CA ARG A 639 6.85 -2.91 19.34
C ARG A 639 7.07 -4.15 20.18
N LYS A 640 8.03 -4.12 21.11
CA LYS A 640 8.28 -5.24 22.03
C LYS A 640 7.04 -5.56 22.87
N ILE A 641 6.41 -4.54 23.46
CA ILE A 641 5.20 -4.72 24.29
C ILE A 641 4.06 -5.35 23.48
N VAL A 642 3.74 -4.81 22.29
CA VAL A 642 2.67 -5.35 21.43
C VAL A 642 3.00 -6.76 20.93
N THR A 643 4.28 -7.05 20.66
CA THR A 643 4.70 -8.36 20.16
C THR A 643 4.64 -9.44 21.23
N GLU A 644 5.03 -9.13 22.47
CA GLU A 644 5.02 -10.09 23.57
C GLU A 644 3.60 -10.48 24.02
N GLY A 645 2.62 -9.58 23.86
CA GLY A 645 1.20 -9.87 24.13
C GLY A 645 0.91 -10.35 25.55
N LYS A 646 1.72 -9.91 26.53
CA LYS A 646 1.61 -10.26 27.95
C LYS A 646 0.46 -9.51 28.61
N ASP A 647 -0.02 -10.08 29.71
CA ASP A 647 -0.99 -9.43 30.58
C ASP A 647 -0.28 -8.36 31.43
N HIS A 648 -0.93 -7.21 31.59
CA HIS A 648 -0.42 -6.09 32.36
C HIS A 648 -1.46 -5.63 33.39
N ASP A 649 -1.13 -5.79 34.68
CA ASP A 649 -1.96 -5.33 35.79
C ASP A 649 -1.62 -3.90 36.25
N ASP A 650 -0.39 -3.44 36.01
CA ASP A 650 0.07 -2.09 36.35
C ASP A 650 0.70 -1.39 35.13
N PHE A 651 -0.07 -0.47 34.56
CA PHE A 651 0.39 0.34 33.42
C PHE A 651 1.40 1.43 33.82
N ASN A 652 1.49 1.81 35.10
CA ASN A 652 2.49 2.80 35.53
C ASN A 652 3.92 2.27 35.37
N ALA A 653 4.12 0.96 35.58
CA ALA A 653 5.41 0.32 35.34
C ALA A 653 5.81 0.35 33.86
N LEU A 654 4.85 0.16 32.94
CA LEU A 654 5.09 0.24 31.50
C LEU A 654 5.49 1.64 31.06
N VAL A 655 4.79 2.65 31.56
CA VAL A 655 5.00 4.06 31.18
C VAL A 655 6.41 4.55 31.51
N LYS A 656 6.99 4.07 32.61
CA LYS A 656 8.38 4.40 32.99
C LYS A 656 9.39 3.99 31.92
N ALA A 657 9.12 2.94 31.15
CA ALA A 657 10.00 2.52 30.05
C ALA A 657 10.10 3.57 28.94
N PHE A 658 9.09 4.43 28.80
CA PHE A 658 9.03 5.50 27.81
C PHE A 658 9.52 6.85 28.33
N LYS A 659 10.20 6.88 29.48
CA LYS A 659 10.72 8.11 30.12
C LYS A 659 9.64 9.18 30.36
N LEU A 660 8.41 8.72 30.62
CA LEU A 660 7.29 9.58 31.02
C LEU A 660 7.12 9.44 32.54
N HIS A 661 7.13 10.57 33.25
CA HIS A 661 7.11 10.67 34.71
C HIS A 661 5.93 11.48 35.21
#